data_AF-Q245J6-F1
#
_entry.id   AF-Q245J6-F1
#
_cell.length_a   1.000
_cell.length_b   1.000
_cell.length_c   1.000
_cell.angle_alpha   90.00
_cell.angle_beta   90.00
_cell.angle_gamma   90.00
#
_symmetry.space_group_name_H-M   'P 1'
#
loop_
_entity.id
_entity.type
_entity.pdbx_description
1 polymer ?
#
loop_
_entity_poly.entity_id
_entity_poly.type
_entity_poly.pdbx_seq_one_letter_code
_entity_poly.pdbx_strand_id
1 'polypeptide(L)'
;MGQIIHGSYQSQQIQEFCEQNSIDINIFQNQIKFLSQMKYQYVGILGNGLFGQQIQAYSENYQSVAIKIIYSKNSGLETALKQSTKYKQIKNTQHLAQIHEIVYNPSLNTYYIVQELADCSLKEILESCKLTDKQIYETTLQLLEGLAELENLGLIHGDIKTENILYNRPKNKFMFTDFGLAQVLMKSNKPASSNSKQLQRTQIYGAPELEKEQDTSRFQNKMDTYALGMVLSEIIIGKGFELEESIDIKNNNDIQDYIPFDSHHKFYIEKIILNMVKVSKKERQETSELINTLKKNFEFNEQDLMAIYIKEISKLLQNQQKISKDYQMYYQKYFSQRNLQKISANESRTQIGDGQLYGIIDAIKLCKNIQELELQFYVNLITDSGLFAITSLVNDHSKSLEILTINFEENQIRDRGILQLFQSINKCLLLRKLSLSFTKNRITDDGFRGLIPLANSSQIQLQELKLHFSENQITGNGLIDVLKALQQQKKLTSLSLYLADICINDQDFYGITEVLTNFKQLHELKLCFQRNDLSSDGFKGLAEIFKDNILLQSLEFYFQQNKIDDQGLISVVDKLQFCQKLQLVELFFSENRITDHGLIGTADSLRKCKQLKDIYIDFSENKIQEKQRIQQIFDGNFKGKMNFYSIDF
;
A
#
# COMPACT_ATOMS: atom_id res chain seq x y z
N MET A 1 42.28 17.96 46.34
CA MET A 1 43.29 18.54 45.42
C MET A 1 42.75 18.43 44.01
N GLY A 2 42.55 19.57 43.35
CA GLY A 2 42.02 19.70 42.00
C GLY A 2 41.97 21.18 41.63
N GLN A 3 43.07 21.88 41.95
CA GLN A 3 43.30 23.29 41.67
C GLN A 3 43.39 23.51 40.17
N ILE A 4 42.71 24.56 39.68
CA ILE A 4 43.26 25.53 38.73
C ILE A 4 43.92 24.89 37.48
N ILE A 5 43.14 24.19 36.65
CA ILE A 5 43.55 23.86 35.26
C ILE A 5 42.48 24.33 34.24
N HIS A 6 41.24 24.64 34.66
CA HIS A 6 40.17 25.03 33.72
C HIS A 6 40.25 26.47 33.18
N GLY A 7 40.90 27.41 33.88
CA GLY A 7 40.90 28.82 33.50
C GLY A 7 41.73 29.15 32.26
N SER A 8 42.89 28.52 32.07
CA SER A 8 43.78 28.79 30.93
C SER A 8 43.27 28.17 29.63
N TYR A 9 42.71 26.95 29.70
CA TYR A 9 42.22 26.22 28.54
C TYR A 9 40.96 26.87 27.95
N GLN A 10 40.03 27.35 28.79
CA GLN A 10 38.87 28.12 28.34
C GLN A 10 39.27 29.48 27.75
N SER A 11 40.29 30.15 28.32
CA SER A 11 40.78 31.43 27.77
C SER A 11 41.37 31.27 26.36
N GLN A 12 42.10 30.19 26.10
CA GLN A 12 42.67 29.91 24.79
C GLN A 12 41.60 29.56 23.75
N GLN A 13 40.61 28.71 24.11
CA GLN A 13 39.48 28.39 23.21
C GLN A 13 38.64 29.62 22.85
N ILE A 14 38.40 30.52 23.81
CA ILE A 14 37.70 31.78 23.56
C ILE A 14 38.49 32.66 22.59
N GLN A 15 39.81 32.75 22.78
CA GLN A 15 40.68 33.55 21.92
C GLN A 15 40.69 33.02 20.48
N GLU A 16 40.93 31.72 20.30
CA GLU A 16 40.93 31.07 18.98
C GLU A 16 39.58 31.24 18.27
N PHE A 17 38.47 31.05 18.99
CA PHE A 17 37.13 31.25 18.43
C PHE A 17 36.88 32.70 18.00
N CYS A 18 37.27 33.67 18.83
CA CYS A 18 37.10 35.09 18.53
C CYS A 18 37.93 35.50 17.31
N GLU A 19 39.19 35.04 17.23
CA GLU A 19 40.08 35.29 16.09
C GLU A 19 39.52 34.68 14.80
N GLN A 20 39.08 33.41 14.82
CA GLN A 20 38.53 32.72 13.65
C GLN A 20 37.25 33.38 13.10
N ASN A 21 36.48 34.04 13.95
CA ASN A 21 35.18 34.61 13.60
C ASN A 21 35.18 36.14 13.55
N SER A 22 36.35 36.78 13.66
CA SER A 22 36.50 38.25 13.68
C SER A 22 35.64 38.93 14.75
N ILE A 23 35.55 38.31 15.94
CA ILE A 23 34.80 38.83 17.10
C ILE A 23 35.79 39.53 18.04
N ASP A 24 35.44 40.71 18.52
CA ASP A 24 36.22 41.37 19.57
C ASP A 24 36.12 40.58 20.88
N ILE A 25 37.25 40.03 21.33
CA ILE A 25 37.34 39.21 22.53
C ILE A 25 36.84 39.94 23.79
N ASN A 26 37.05 41.25 23.89
CA ASN A 26 36.58 42.04 25.05
C ASN A 26 35.06 42.16 25.05
N ILE A 27 34.46 42.30 23.86
CA ILE A 27 32.99 42.33 23.72
C ILE A 27 32.43 40.96 24.15
N PHE A 28 33.01 39.86 23.67
CA PHE A 28 32.53 38.52 24.01
C PHE A 28 32.70 38.20 25.50
N GLN A 29 33.82 38.58 26.12
CA GLN A 29 34.02 38.45 27.57
C GLN A 29 33.01 39.28 28.37
N ASN A 30 32.68 40.50 27.94
CA ASN A 30 31.65 41.31 28.57
C ASN A 30 30.25 40.67 28.45
N GLN A 31 29.95 40.02 27.32
CA GLN A 31 28.71 39.27 27.14
C GLN A 31 28.62 38.06 28.09
N ILE A 32 29.71 37.29 28.25
CA ILE A 32 29.79 36.19 29.22
C ILE A 32 29.63 36.70 30.66
N LYS A 33 30.27 37.82 30.99
CA LYS A 33 30.15 38.44 32.33
C LYS A 33 28.71 38.86 32.64
N PHE A 34 28.01 39.43 31.66
CA PHE A 34 26.59 39.76 31.80
C PHE A 34 25.73 38.51 32.04
N LEU A 35 25.97 37.41 31.31
CA LEU A 35 25.25 36.16 31.52
C LEU A 35 25.47 35.57 32.93
N SER A 36 26.68 35.68 33.46
CA SER A 36 26.97 35.27 34.84
C SER A 36 26.14 36.07 35.86
N GLN A 37 25.94 37.38 35.64
CA GLN A 37 25.06 38.21 36.48
C GLN A 37 23.60 37.77 36.40
N MET A 38 23.18 37.23 35.24
CA MET A 38 21.86 36.65 35.02
C MET A 38 21.75 35.19 35.49
N LYS A 39 22.72 34.69 36.27
CA LYS A 39 22.80 33.30 36.77
C LYS A 39 22.95 32.23 35.69
N TYR A 40 23.56 32.57 34.56
CA TYR A 40 23.98 31.63 33.53
C TYR A 40 25.51 31.53 33.53
N GLN A 41 26.04 30.38 33.95
CA GLN A 41 27.47 30.11 34.02
C GLN A 41 27.97 29.55 32.69
N TYR A 42 28.92 30.23 32.04
CA TYR A 42 29.49 29.77 30.78
C TYR A 42 30.17 28.40 30.94
N VAL A 43 29.87 27.48 30.02
CA VAL A 43 30.46 26.13 29.97
C VAL A 43 31.40 26.00 28.77
N GLY A 44 30.95 26.42 27.58
CA GLY A 44 31.72 26.26 26.34
C GLY A 44 31.07 26.95 25.14
N ILE A 45 31.79 27.02 24.02
CA ILE A 45 31.27 27.51 22.74
C ILE A 45 30.62 26.35 21.98
N LEU A 46 29.45 26.59 21.41
CA LEU A 46 28.76 25.66 20.51
C LEU A 46 29.02 26.01 19.04
N GLY A 47 29.15 27.29 18.72
CA GLY A 47 29.50 27.73 17.37
C GLY A 47 29.23 29.21 17.09
N ASN A 48 29.43 29.62 15.84
CA ASN A 48 29.09 30.95 15.34
C ASN A 48 28.14 30.82 14.13
N GLY A 49 26.89 31.27 14.31
CA GLY A 49 25.87 31.23 13.27
C GLY A 49 25.70 32.58 12.58
N LEU A 50 24.81 32.62 11.57
CA LEU A 50 24.51 33.83 10.78
C LEU A 50 24.07 35.02 11.65
N PHE A 51 23.44 34.75 12.79
CA PHE A 51 22.88 35.77 13.69
C PHE A 51 23.76 36.08 14.90
N GLY A 52 24.89 35.37 15.06
CA GLY A 52 25.82 35.55 16.16
C GLY A 52 26.20 34.26 16.86
N GLN A 53 26.78 34.40 18.06
CA GLN A 53 27.46 33.32 18.77
C GLN A 53 26.46 32.39 19.47
N GLN A 54 26.79 31.11 19.53
CA GLN A 54 26.07 30.11 20.32
C GLN A 54 27.01 29.53 21.37
N ILE A 55 26.57 29.51 22.62
CA ILE A 55 27.33 28.99 23.75
C ILE A 55 26.49 28.03 24.57
N GLN A 56 27.16 27.13 25.28
CA GLN A 56 26.57 26.32 26.33
C GLN A 56 26.75 27.04 27.67
N ALA A 57 25.70 27.05 28.47
CA ALA A 57 25.76 27.55 29.84
C ALA A 57 25.02 26.63 30.82
N TYR A 58 25.42 26.70 32.08
CA TYR A 58 24.70 26.10 33.19
C TYR A 58 23.76 27.13 33.84
N SER A 59 22.55 26.71 34.16
CA SER A 59 21.55 27.48 34.89
C SER A 59 21.00 26.64 36.03
N GLU A 60 20.85 27.22 37.23
CA GLU A 60 20.21 26.51 38.36
C GLU A 60 18.77 26.07 38.04
N ASN A 61 18.07 26.84 37.19
CA ASN A 61 16.66 26.59 36.86
C ASN A 61 16.49 25.54 35.76
N TYR A 62 17.43 25.45 34.82
CA TYR A 62 17.28 24.66 33.58
C TYR A 62 18.39 23.61 33.38
N GLN A 63 19.34 23.52 34.33
CA GLN A 63 20.55 22.72 34.25
C GLN A 63 21.45 23.15 33.09
N SER A 64 21.28 22.58 31.90
CA SER A 64 22.13 22.86 30.73
C SER A 64 21.32 23.52 29.63
N VAL A 65 21.78 24.68 29.17
CA VAL A 65 21.09 25.49 28.15
C VAL A 65 22.02 25.86 27.00
N ALA A 66 21.44 26.05 25.83
CA ALA A 66 22.09 26.75 24.72
C ALA A 66 21.67 28.23 24.77
N ILE A 67 22.63 29.14 24.65
CA ILE A 67 22.39 30.59 24.61
C ILE A 67 22.90 31.14 23.30
N LYS A 68 21.99 31.74 22.53
CA LYS A 68 22.29 32.45 21.30
C LYS A 68 22.43 33.94 21.58
N ILE A 69 23.58 34.51 21.20
CA ILE A 69 23.97 35.89 21.44
C ILE A 69 23.89 36.65 20.10
N ILE A 70 23.01 37.65 20.04
CA ILE A 70 22.68 38.35 18.79
C ILE A 70 22.89 39.85 18.95
N TYR A 71 23.80 40.42 18.15
CA TYR A 71 24.07 41.87 18.18
C TYR A 71 23.00 42.64 17.39
N SER A 72 22.40 43.66 18.01
CA SER A 72 21.27 44.40 17.46
C SER A 72 21.68 45.52 16.49
N LYS A 73 22.35 45.15 15.39
CA LYS A 73 22.65 46.05 14.25
C LYS A 73 21.69 45.90 13.06
N ASN A 74 20.85 44.86 13.05
CA ASN A 74 20.02 44.51 11.91
C ASN A 74 18.61 45.12 12.02
N SER A 75 18.26 46.03 11.10
CA SER A 75 16.90 46.54 10.97
C SER A 75 15.94 45.40 10.66
N GLY A 76 15.03 45.10 11.59
CA GLY A 76 14.07 44.00 11.50
C GLY A 76 14.22 42.91 12.57
N LEU A 77 15.29 42.96 13.37
CA LEU A 77 15.48 42.07 14.53
C LEU A 77 14.28 42.11 15.49
N GLU A 78 13.66 43.29 15.67
CA GLU A 78 12.46 43.44 16.50
C GLU A 78 11.28 42.58 16.01
N THR A 79 11.13 42.38 14.70
CA THR A 79 10.06 41.55 14.13
C THR A 79 10.32 40.06 14.37
N ALA A 80 11.57 39.61 14.23
CA ALA A 80 11.95 38.23 14.58
C ALA A 80 11.74 37.96 16.07
N LEU A 81 12.17 38.89 16.93
CA LEU A 81 12.01 38.77 18.38
C LEU A 81 10.55 38.75 18.81
N LYS A 82 9.63 39.40 18.08
CA LYS A 82 8.19 39.26 18.31
C LYS A 82 7.71 37.81 18.12
N GLN A 83 8.17 37.13 17.07
CA GLN A 83 7.85 35.71 16.86
C GLN A 83 8.48 34.82 17.93
N SER A 84 9.76 35.01 18.25
CA SER A 84 10.44 34.24 19.31
C SER A 84 9.78 34.46 20.68
N THR A 85 9.27 35.67 20.96
CA THR A 85 8.53 35.98 22.20
C THR A 85 7.16 35.28 22.22
N LYS A 86 6.45 35.23 21.09
CA LYS A 86 5.21 34.44 20.97
C LYS A 86 5.49 32.95 21.20
N TYR A 87 6.55 32.43 20.58
CA TYR A 87 6.94 31.03 20.70
C TYR A 87 7.39 30.65 22.13
N LYS A 88 8.10 31.53 22.85
CA LYS A 88 8.48 31.33 24.26
C LYS A 88 7.30 30.96 25.18
N GLN A 89 6.10 31.46 24.87
CA GLN A 89 4.88 31.22 25.65
C GLN A 89 4.31 29.80 25.44
N ILE A 90 4.69 29.14 24.35
CA ILE A 90 4.26 27.79 24.02
C ILE A 90 5.13 26.81 24.81
N LYS A 91 4.47 25.84 25.46
CA LYS A 91 5.08 24.82 26.32
C LYS A 91 4.71 23.43 25.83
N ASN A 92 5.51 22.44 26.25
CA ASN A 92 5.29 21.01 25.98
C ASN A 92 5.32 20.63 24.48
N THR A 93 6.20 21.28 23.71
CA THR A 93 6.30 21.04 22.28
C THR A 93 6.97 19.71 21.92
N GLN A 94 6.38 19.04 20.93
CA GLN A 94 6.78 17.80 20.25
C GLN A 94 8.16 17.84 19.62
N HIS A 95 8.35 18.78 18.72
CA HIS A 95 9.49 18.78 17.82
C HIS A 95 9.99 20.21 17.62
N LEU A 96 9.80 21.06 18.63
CA LEU A 96 10.26 22.44 18.65
C LEU A 96 11.09 22.66 19.92
N ALA A 97 12.29 23.24 19.78
CA ALA A 97 13.23 23.45 20.88
C ALA A 97 12.73 24.57 21.81
N GLN A 98 12.48 24.26 23.08
CA GLN A 98 11.85 25.20 24.00
C GLN A 98 12.72 26.44 24.25
N ILE A 99 12.18 27.64 23.96
CA ILE A 99 12.77 28.89 24.46
C ILE A 99 12.38 29.07 25.93
N HIS A 100 13.39 29.17 26.79
CA HIS A 100 13.24 29.44 28.22
C HIS A 100 13.19 30.93 28.49
N GLU A 101 14.09 31.71 27.88
CA GLU A 101 14.22 33.13 28.15
C GLU A 101 14.71 33.91 26.92
N ILE A 102 14.33 35.19 26.86
CA ILE A 102 14.86 36.17 25.90
C ILE A 102 15.21 37.40 26.72
N VAL A 103 16.47 37.82 26.67
CA VAL A 103 17.01 38.93 27.46
C VAL A 103 17.65 39.94 26.51
N TYR A 104 17.41 41.24 26.74
CA TYR A 104 18.10 42.32 26.03
C TYR A 104 19.03 43.05 26.99
N ASN A 105 20.27 43.25 26.58
CA ASN A 105 21.22 44.13 27.25
C ASN A 105 21.39 45.41 26.42
N PRO A 106 20.81 46.55 26.87
CA PRO A 106 20.94 47.83 26.17
C PRO A 106 22.37 48.35 26.09
N SER A 107 23.20 48.08 27.11
CA SER A 107 24.58 48.58 27.18
C SER A 107 25.49 47.90 26.16
N LEU A 108 25.26 46.61 25.91
CA LEU A 108 25.96 45.83 24.89
C LEU A 108 25.21 45.79 23.56
N ASN A 109 24.03 46.42 23.48
CA ASN A 109 23.10 46.33 22.36
C ASN A 109 22.93 44.88 21.83
N THR A 110 22.76 43.94 22.75
CA THR A 110 22.83 42.49 22.48
C THR A 110 21.60 41.79 23.05
N TYR A 111 21.00 40.89 22.26
CA TYR A 111 19.95 39.98 22.69
C TYR A 111 20.53 38.60 23.00
N TYR A 112 19.95 37.94 23.99
CA TYR A 112 20.29 36.59 24.43
C TYR A 112 19.03 35.75 24.39
N ILE A 113 19.04 34.68 23.59
CA ILE A 113 17.94 33.70 23.54
C ILE A 113 18.43 32.44 24.23
N VAL A 114 17.81 32.12 25.36
CA VAL A 114 18.11 30.94 26.17
C VAL A 114 17.12 29.85 25.82
N GLN A 115 17.62 28.68 25.39
CA GLN A 115 16.79 27.57 24.93
C GLN A 115 17.32 26.21 25.40
N GLU A 116 16.50 25.17 25.18
CA GLU A 116 16.87 23.78 25.41
C GLU A 116 18.17 23.42 24.69
N LEU A 117 19.07 22.72 25.39
CA LEU A 117 20.31 22.19 24.83
C LEU A 117 20.04 20.84 24.12
N ALA A 118 20.65 20.66 22.95
CA ALA A 118 20.65 19.40 22.21
C ALA A 118 22.08 18.88 22.02
N ASP A 119 22.23 17.62 21.63
CA ASP A 119 23.54 16.96 21.51
C ASP A 119 24.26 17.34 20.22
N CYS A 120 23.52 17.46 19.11
CA CYS A 120 24.05 17.82 17.80
C CYS A 120 22.93 18.29 16.86
N SER A 121 23.30 18.81 15.69
CA SER A 121 22.41 19.11 14.57
C SER A 121 22.25 17.90 13.63
N LEU A 122 21.19 17.90 12.80
CA LEU A 122 21.01 16.92 11.73
C LEU A 122 22.15 17.00 10.72
N LYS A 123 22.69 18.19 10.45
CA LYS A 123 23.88 18.36 9.60
C LYS A 123 25.06 17.54 10.12
N GLU A 124 25.39 17.67 11.40
CA GLU A 124 26.51 16.92 12.00
C GLU A 124 26.28 15.41 11.96
N ILE A 125 25.02 14.95 12.09
CA ILE A 125 24.66 13.54 11.93
C ILE A 125 24.96 13.06 10.50
N LEU A 126 24.52 13.81 9.49
CA LEU A 126 24.69 13.44 8.08
C LEU A 126 26.16 13.53 7.63
N GLU A 127 26.95 14.44 8.20
CA GLU A 127 28.40 14.52 7.97
C GLU A 127 29.16 13.36 8.63
N SER A 128 28.62 12.81 9.73
CA SER A 128 29.27 11.74 10.49
C SER A 128 28.90 10.34 10.03
N CYS A 129 27.68 10.13 9.53
CA CYS A 129 27.20 8.80 9.15
C CYS A 129 26.05 8.84 8.15
N LYS A 130 25.88 7.72 7.42
CA LYS A 130 24.66 7.46 6.66
C LYS A 130 23.62 6.83 7.57
N LEU A 131 22.39 7.31 7.51
CA LEU A 131 21.28 6.77 8.27
C LEU A 131 20.81 5.44 7.66
N THR A 132 20.42 4.50 8.53
CA THR A 132 19.72 3.28 8.12
C THR A 132 18.29 3.60 7.72
N ASP A 133 17.66 2.71 6.96
CA ASP A 133 16.30 2.89 6.45
C ASP A 133 15.25 3.12 7.55
N LYS A 134 15.37 2.38 8.67
CA LYS A 134 14.53 2.60 9.85
C LYS A 134 14.74 4.01 10.42
N GLN A 135 15.99 4.46 10.53
CA GLN A 135 16.30 5.80 11.02
C GLN A 135 15.81 6.88 10.05
N ILE A 136 15.91 6.69 8.74
CA ILE A 136 15.37 7.61 7.73
C ILE A 136 13.87 7.74 7.91
N TYR A 137 13.15 6.63 8.08
CA TYR A 137 11.71 6.66 8.36
C TYR A 137 11.38 7.41 9.65
N GLU A 138 11.98 7.01 10.77
CA GLU A 138 11.72 7.60 12.08
C GLU A 138 12.04 9.10 12.09
N THR A 139 13.13 9.49 11.43
CA THR A 139 13.50 10.90 11.25
C THR A 139 12.46 11.63 10.41
N THR A 140 12.06 11.07 9.27
CA THR A 140 11.05 11.67 8.37
C THR A 140 9.73 11.89 9.12
N LEU A 141 9.29 10.90 9.89
CA LEU A 141 8.05 11.00 10.66
C LEU A 141 8.14 12.13 11.69
N GLN A 142 9.19 12.17 12.49
CA GLN A 142 9.38 13.23 13.50
C GLN A 142 9.43 14.63 12.87
N LEU A 143 10.10 14.77 11.72
CA LEU A 143 10.19 16.06 11.03
C LEU A 143 8.85 16.52 10.44
N LEU A 144 8.06 15.60 9.86
CA LEU A 144 6.71 15.90 9.40
C LEU A 144 5.77 16.24 10.58
N GLU A 145 5.89 15.52 11.71
CA GLU A 145 5.13 15.81 12.92
C GLU A 145 5.49 17.20 13.49
N GLY A 146 6.76 17.60 13.44
CA GLY A 146 7.17 18.95 13.80
C GLY A 146 6.72 20.03 12.83
N LEU A 147 6.66 19.75 11.53
CA LEU A 147 6.07 20.66 10.56
C LEU A 147 4.56 20.86 10.81
N ALA A 148 3.84 19.77 11.11
CA ALA A 148 2.43 19.84 11.48
C ALA A 148 2.22 20.61 12.79
N GLU A 149 3.12 20.47 13.77
CA GLU A 149 3.09 21.23 15.02
C GLU A 149 3.24 22.75 14.77
N LEU A 150 4.16 23.16 13.89
CA LEU A 150 4.30 24.55 13.46
C LEU A 150 3.03 25.10 12.82
N GLU A 151 2.46 24.35 11.87
CA GLU A 151 1.23 24.71 11.16
C GLU A 151 0.05 24.89 12.13
N ASN A 152 -0.14 23.94 13.05
CA ASN A 152 -1.21 23.97 14.05
C ASN A 152 -1.10 25.16 15.02
N LEU A 153 0.13 25.62 15.31
CA LEU A 153 0.39 26.78 16.14
C LEU A 153 0.31 28.11 15.36
N GLY A 154 0.08 28.05 14.04
CA GLY A 154 0.11 29.21 13.15
C GLY A 154 1.48 29.89 13.15
N LEU A 155 2.54 29.09 13.23
CA LEU A 155 3.93 29.53 13.19
C LEU A 155 4.55 29.15 11.85
N ILE A 156 5.40 30.03 11.34
CA ILE A 156 6.22 29.79 10.15
C ILE A 156 7.66 29.81 10.61
N HIS A 157 8.41 28.79 10.25
CA HIS A 157 9.83 28.71 10.55
C HIS A 157 10.65 29.61 9.63
N GLY A 158 10.48 29.46 8.31
CA GLY A 158 11.11 30.28 7.28
C GLY A 158 12.61 30.09 7.08
N ASP A 159 13.22 29.06 7.69
CA ASP A 159 14.65 28.72 7.59
C ASP A 159 14.89 27.24 7.91
N ILE A 160 14.01 26.36 7.44
CA ILE A 160 14.19 24.92 7.65
C ILE A 160 15.40 24.47 6.83
N LYS A 161 16.41 23.95 7.53
CA LYS A 161 17.65 23.38 7.00
C LYS A 161 18.28 22.43 8.02
N THR A 162 19.25 21.63 7.58
CA THR A 162 19.88 20.61 8.43
C THR A 162 20.60 21.19 9.66
N GLU A 163 21.07 22.44 9.61
CA GLU A 163 21.66 23.14 10.76
C GLU A 163 20.63 23.55 11.83
N ASN A 164 19.39 23.81 11.43
CA ASN A 164 18.32 24.29 12.32
C ASN A 164 17.42 23.16 12.83
N ILE A 165 17.85 21.91 12.65
CA ILE A 165 17.20 20.72 13.17
C ILE A 165 18.17 20.09 14.17
N LEU A 166 17.81 20.14 15.45
CA LEU A 166 18.61 19.63 16.55
C LEU A 166 18.16 18.22 16.93
N TYR A 167 19.09 17.41 17.41
CA TYR A 167 18.83 16.06 17.90
C TYR A 167 19.19 15.94 19.38
N ASN A 168 18.19 15.56 20.18
CA ASN A 168 18.38 15.18 21.58
C ASN A 168 18.50 13.65 21.63
N ARG A 169 19.72 13.16 21.85
CA ARG A 169 20.05 11.73 21.84
C ARG A 169 19.38 10.99 23.00
N PRO A 170 19.40 11.47 24.27
CA PRO A 170 18.72 10.78 25.37
C PRO A 170 17.21 10.59 25.15
N LYS A 171 16.53 11.57 24.53
CA LYS A 171 15.10 11.51 24.23
C LYS A 171 14.78 10.90 22.85
N ASN A 172 15.80 10.57 22.06
CA ASN A 172 15.70 10.18 20.65
C ASN A 172 14.76 11.08 19.83
N LYS A 173 14.96 12.41 19.92
CA LYS A 173 14.00 13.40 19.43
C LYS A 173 14.67 14.47 18.57
N PHE A 174 14.13 14.70 17.38
CA PHE A 174 14.45 15.84 16.53
C PHE A 174 13.58 17.06 16.87
N MET A 175 14.20 18.25 16.82
CA MET A 175 13.56 19.51 17.15
C MET A 175 14.00 20.63 16.21
N PHE A 176 13.05 21.40 15.69
CA PHE A 176 13.35 22.66 15.01
C PHE A 176 13.81 23.73 16.02
N THR A 177 14.73 24.60 15.59
CA THR A 177 15.25 25.73 16.38
C THR A 177 15.32 27.00 15.51
N ASP A 178 15.70 28.14 16.09
CA ASP A 178 15.97 29.38 15.35
C ASP A 178 14.76 29.99 14.62
N PHE A 179 13.59 29.87 15.25
CA PHE A 179 12.32 30.41 14.78
C PHE A 179 12.35 31.91 14.49
N GLY A 180 11.95 32.30 13.28
CA GLY A 180 11.63 33.68 12.92
C GLY A 180 12.81 34.61 12.67
N LEU A 181 14.06 34.16 12.87
CA LEU A 181 15.26 35.01 12.74
C LEU A 181 15.68 35.26 11.28
N ALA A 182 15.39 34.35 10.34
CA ALA A 182 15.89 34.44 8.96
C ALA A 182 15.11 35.34 8.01
N GLN A 183 13.78 35.47 8.18
CA GLN A 183 12.97 36.34 7.32
C GLN A 183 13.37 37.82 7.40
N VAL A 184 14.06 38.21 8.48
CA VAL A 184 14.55 39.57 8.72
C VAL A 184 15.64 40.00 7.74
N LEU A 185 16.54 39.09 7.35
CA LEU A 185 17.67 39.44 6.47
C LEU A 185 17.27 39.54 4.99
N MET A 186 16.30 38.72 4.54
CA MET A 186 15.80 38.76 3.15
C MET A 186 15.17 40.11 2.79
N LYS A 187 14.61 40.84 3.77
CA LYS A 187 13.90 42.11 3.53
C LYS A 187 14.73 43.36 3.81
N SER A 188 15.82 43.27 4.58
CA SER A 188 16.45 44.45 5.19
C SER A 188 17.81 44.87 4.63
N ASN A 189 18.48 44.09 3.77
CA ASN A 189 19.72 44.52 3.14
C ASN A 189 19.89 43.89 1.76
N LYS A 190 20.14 44.70 0.71
CA LYS A 190 21.04 44.27 -0.38
C LYS A 190 22.44 44.22 0.24
N PRO A 191 23.05 43.04 0.51
CA PRO A 191 24.39 43.03 1.07
C PRO A 191 25.37 43.29 -0.08
N ALA A 192 26.23 44.30 0.07
CA ALA A 192 27.34 44.60 -0.83
C ALA A 192 28.47 43.53 -0.82
N SER A 193 28.16 42.28 -0.47
CA SER A 193 29.03 41.12 -0.60
C SER A 193 28.21 39.84 -0.71
N SER A 194 27.90 39.45 -1.94
CA SER A 194 27.09 38.29 -2.34
C SER A 194 27.71 36.90 -2.03
N ASN A 195 28.78 36.81 -1.23
CA ASN A 195 29.67 35.64 -1.22
C ASN A 195 29.85 34.92 0.13
N SER A 196 29.00 35.15 1.15
CA SER A 196 29.14 34.35 2.39
C SER A 196 28.53 32.95 2.22
N LYS A 197 29.29 31.90 2.56
CA LYS A 197 28.88 30.49 2.44
C LYS A 197 27.57 30.17 3.20
N GLN A 198 27.29 30.87 4.30
CA GLN A 198 26.08 30.67 5.10
C GLN A 198 24.80 31.24 4.43
N LEU A 199 24.93 32.35 3.69
CA LEU A 199 23.83 32.90 2.89
C LEU A 199 23.50 32.00 1.70
N GLN A 200 24.53 31.46 1.03
CA GLN A 200 24.35 30.46 -0.05
C GLN A 200 23.66 29.20 0.48
N ARG A 201 24.03 28.69 1.67
CA ARG A 201 23.36 27.55 2.31
C ARG A 201 21.87 27.78 2.54
N THR A 202 21.48 28.98 2.95
CA THR A 202 20.06 29.31 3.17
C THR A 202 19.28 29.38 1.84
N GLN A 203 19.95 29.75 0.74
CA GLN A 203 19.33 29.78 -0.59
C GLN A 203 19.03 28.37 -1.13
N ILE A 204 19.79 27.35 -0.73
CA ILE A 204 19.62 25.97 -1.19
C ILE A 204 18.23 25.41 -0.84
N TYR A 205 17.74 25.69 0.36
CA TYR A 205 16.45 25.19 0.84
C TYR A 205 15.27 26.12 0.50
N GLY A 206 15.55 27.31 -0.01
CA GLY A 206 14.53 28.33 -0.29
C GLY A 206 13.56 27.90 -1.39
N ALA A 207 12.25 28.06 -1.16
CA ALA A 207 11.23 27.75 -2.16
C ALA A 207 11.28 28.73 -3.38
N PRO A 208 10.94 28.29 -4.61
CA PRO A 208 11.05 29.11 -5.82
C PRO A 208 10.33 30.46 -5.78
N GLU A 209 9.22 30.56 -5.05
CA GLU A 209 8.43 31.79 -4.91
C GLU A 209 9.15 32.89 -4.13
N LEU A 210 10.15 32.57 -3.30
CA LEU A 210 10.96 33.56 -2.57
C LEU A 210 11.74 34.48 -3.49
N GLU A 211 12.06 34.01 -4.69
CA GLU A 211 12.86 34.75 -5.68
C GLU A 211 11.98 35.52 -6.67
N LYS A 212 10.71 35.14 -6.83
CA LYS A 212 9.84 35.58 -7.93
C LYS A 212 8.67 36.48 -7.51
N GLU A 213 8.21 36.41 -6.25
CA GLU A 213 6.99 37.09 -5.82
C GLU A 213 7.24 38.20 -4.78
N GLN A 214 6.58 39.36 -4.96
CA GLN A 214 6.65 40.48 -4.02
C GLN A 214 5.76 40.30 -2.77
N ASP A 215 4.74 39.43 -2.83
CA ASP A 215 3.83 39.15 -1.72
C ASP A 215 3.66 37.64 -1.49
N THR A 216 4.41 37.12 -0.53
CA THR A 216 4.37 35.70 -0.12
C THR A 216 3.43 35.43 1.06
N SER A 217 2.73 36.45 1.57
CA SER A 217 2.03 36.41 2.86
C SER A 217 0.96 35.32 3.00
N ARG A 218 0.31 34.91 1.90
CA ARG A 218 -0.80 33.93 1.91
C ARG A 218 -0.37 32.46 1.86
N PHE A 219 0.91 32.15 1.65
CA PHE A 219 1.38 30.78 1.40
C PHE A 219 2.66 30.41 2.15
N GLN A 220 2.93 31.11 3.25
CA GLN A 220 4.20 30.98 3.98
C GLN A 220 4.43 29.57 4.54
N ASN A 221 3.38 28.84 4.95
CA ASN A 221 3.50 27.46 5.43
C ASN A 221 4.01 26.49 4.33
N LYS A 222 3.63 26.73 3.06
CA LYS A 222 4.08 25.89 1.93
C LYS A 222 5.56 26.07 1.60
N MET A 223 6.17 27.18 2.03
CA MET A 223 7.62 27.38 1.90
C MET A 223 8.38 26.44 2.84
N ASP A 224 7.90 26.26 4.07
CA ASP A 224 8.47 25.33 5.04
C ASP A 224 8.30 23.88 4.57
N THR A 225 7.17 23.55 3.93
CA THR A 225 6.98 22.24 3.27
C THR A 225 8.06 21.98 2.21
N TYR A 226 8.36 22.96 1.35
CA TYR A 226 9.40 22.80 0.32
C TYR A 226 10.79 22.63 0.95
N ALA A 227 11.13 23.49 1.90
CA ALA A 227 12.42 23.47 2.58
C ALA A 227 12.66 22.14 3.33
N LEU A 228 11.62 21.60 3.98
CA LEU A 228 11.69 20.27 4.58
C LEU A 228 11.87 19.18 3.51
N GLY A 229 11.21 19.31 2.35
CA GLY A 229 11.41 18.39 1.23
C GLY A 229 12.88 18.32 0.79
N MET A 230 13.56 19.47 0.71
CA MET A 230 15.00 19.55 0.43
C MET A 230 15.85 18.87 1.52
N VAL A 231 15.50 19.06 2.80
CA VAL A 231 16.18 18.38 3.93
C VAL A 231 16.00 16.85 3.84
N LEU A 232 14.80 16.36 3.56
CA LEU A 232 14.54 14.93 3.41
C LEU A 232 15.33 14.34 2.23
N SER A 233 15.49 15.07 1.15
CA SER A 233 16.36 14.68 0.03
C SER A 233 17.82 14.53 0.47
N GLU A 234 18.38 15.45 1.27
CA GLU A 234 19.74 15.31 1.80
C GLU A 234 19.89 14.10 2.73
N ILE A 235 18.88 13.81 3.56
CA ILE A 235 18.85 12.60 4.40
C ILE A 235 18.95 11.34 3.53
N ILE A 236 18.22 11.31 2.41
CA ILE A 236 18.22 10.19 1.48
C ILE A 236 19.57 10.03 0.78
N ILE A 237 20.12 11.12 0.25
CA ILE A 237 21.35 11.07 -0.54
C ILE A 237 22.56 10.85 0.38
N GLY A 238 22.49 11.33 1.63
CA GLY A 238 23.57 11.28 2.62
C GLY A 238 24.67 12.30 2.34
N LYS A 239 24.40 13.33 1.52
CA LYS A 239 25.25 14.51 1.32
C LYS A 239 24.34 15.75 1.19
N GLY A 240 24.91 16.92 1.47
CA GLY A 240 24.22 18.18 1.22
C GLY A 240 24.22 18.57 -0.26
N PHE A 241 23.23 19.36 -0.67
CA PHE A 241 23.18 19.93 -2.02
C PHE A 241 24.21 21.05 -2.20
N GLU A 242 24.64 21.23 -3.45
CA GLU A 242 25.31 22.44 -3.90
C GLU A 242 24.30 23.49 -4.37
N LEU A 243 24.73 24.76 -4.46
CA LEU A 243 23.83 25.85 -4.85
C LEU A 243 23.32 25.69 -6.28
N GLU A 244 24.16 25.20 -7.20
CA GLU A 244 23.82 24.95 -8.59
C GLU A 244 22.74 23.85 -8.70
N GLU A 245 22.93 22.72 -8.00
CA GLU A 245 21.94 21.63 -7.94
C GLU A 245 20.57 22.15 -7.46
N SER A 246 20.55 22.99 -6.42
CA SER A 246 19.30 23.60 -5.92
C SER A 246 18.63 24.52 -6.95
N ILE A 247 19.42 25.31 -7.69
CA ILE A 247 18.89 26.21 -8.73
C ILE A 247 18.25 25.40 -9.86
N ASP A 248 18.88 24.30 -10.27
CA ASP A 248 18.34 23.41 -11.30
C ASP A 248 17.02 22.79 -10.85
N ILE A 249 16.96 22.27 -9.62
CA ILE A 249 15.74 21.73 -9.01
C ILE A 249 14.59 22.74 -9.04
N LYS A 250 14.85 24.00 -8.68
CA LYS A 250 13.83 25.07 -8.67
C LYS A 250 13.34 25.43 -10.08
N ASN A 251 14.19 25.34 -11.10
CA ASN A 251 13.89 25.76 -12.46
C ASN A 251 13.21 24.66 -13.27
N ASN A 252 13.66 23.41 -13.10
CA ASN A 252 13.27 22.28 -13.93
C ASN A 252 12.34 21.29 -13.22
N ASN A 253 12.13 21.43 -11.90
CA ASN A 253 11.37 20.48 -11.08
C ASN A 253 11.93 19.04 -11.18
N ASP A 254 13.26 18.94 -11.23
CA ASP A 254 14.02 17.73 -11.55
C ASP A 254 14.75 17.16 -10.32
N ILE A 255 14.22 17.36 -9.11
CA ILE A 255 14.71 16.73 -7.86
C ILE A 255 14.95 15.21 -8.02
N GLN A 256 14.21 14.62 -8.95
CA GLN A 256 14.27 13.24 -9.34
C GLN A 256 15.59 12.82 -10.00
N ASP A 257 16.31 13.74 -10.63
CA ASP A 257 17.59 13.46 -11.28
C ASP A 257 18.76 13.46 -10.27
N TYR A 258 18.53 14.01 -9.06
CA TYR A 258 19.52 14.13 -7.99
C TYR A 258 19.38 13.09 -6.88
N ILE A 259 18.19 12.50 -6.75
CA ILE A 259 17.93 11.46 -5.74
C ILE A 259 18.17 10.09 -6.38
N PRO A 260 19.08 9.27 -5.83
CA PRO A 260 19.25 7.90 -6.29
C PRO A 260 18.03 7.09 -5.84
N PHE A 261 17.03 7.00 -6.71
CA PHE A 261 15.79 6.23 -6.49
C PHE A 261 15.99 4.70 -6.56
N ASP A 262 17.18 4.24 -6.22
CA ASP A 262 17.64 2.86 -6.37
C ASP A 262 17.54 2.04 -5.08
N SER A 263 17.24 2.67 -3.93
CA SER A 263 17.13 1.99 -2.63
C SER A 263 15.68 1.85 -2.13
N HIS A 264 15.22 0.59 -2.06
CA HIS A 264 13.83 0.18 -1.85
C HIS A 264 13.12 0.72 -0.59
N HIS A 265 13.85 1.17 0.42
CA HIS A 265 13.24 1.71 1.65
C HIS A 265 12.88 3.20 1.56
N LYS A 266 13.17 3.84 0.43
CA LYS A 266 12.95 5.27 0.23
C LYS A 266 11.74 5.57 -0.64
N PHE A 267 11.17 4.60 -1.36
CA PHE A 267 10.05 4.83 -2.30
C PHE A 267 8.90 5.71 -1.77
N TYR A 268 8.45 5.49 -0.54
CA TYR A 268 7.38 6.29 0.05
C TYR A 268 7.83 7.68 0.46
N ILE A 269 9.06 7.77 0.95
CA ILE A 269 9.69 9.03 1.34
C ILE A 269 10.03 9.84 0.08
N GLU A 270 10.40 9.19 -1.01
CA GLU A 270 10.55 9.76 -2.35
C GLU A 270 9.24 10.35 -2.84
N LYS A 271 8.13 9.60 -2.74
CA LYS A 271 6.81 10.12 -3.11
C LYS A 271 6.41 11.33 -2.25
N ILE A 272 6.72 11.29 -0.95
CA ILE A 272 6.54 12.43 -0.04
C ILE A 272 7.38 13.62 -0.50
N ILE A 273 8.67 13.43 -0.78
CA ILE A 273 9.58 14.47 -1.28
C ILE A 273 9.07 15.05 -2.59
N LEU A 274 8.66 14.22 -3.55
CA LEU A 274 8.13 14.68 -4.84
C LEU A 274 6.84 15.50 -4.70
N ASN A 275 6.08 15.28 -3.63
CA ASN A 275 4.88 16.05 -3.30
C ASN A 275 5.17 17.30 -2.45
N MET A 276 6.38 17.41 -1.88
CA MET A 276 6.86 18.58 -1.12
C MET A 276 7.64 19.55 -2.01
N VAL A 277 8.52 19.03 -2.87
CA VAL A 277 9.43 19.79 -3.74
C VAL A 277 8.76 20.03 -5.11
N LYS A 278 7.60 20.69 -5.10
CA LYS A 278 6.92 21.19 -6.31
C LYS A 278 7.23 22.66 -6.54
N VAL A 279 7.50 23.04 -7.79
CA VAL A 279 7.66 24.45 -8.18
C VAL A 279 6.41 25.26 -7.85
N SER A 280 5.23 24.73 -8.17
CA SER A 280 3.95 25.34 -7.83
C SER A 280 3.60 25.05 -6.36
N LYS A 281 3.55 26.09 -5.52
CA LYS A 281 3.13 25.99 -4.11
C LYS A 281 1.71 25.45 -3.90
N LYS A 282 0.83 25.55 -4.92
CA LYS A 282 -0.55 25.01 -4.88
C LYS A 282 -0.60 23.49 -5.05
N GLU A 283 0.43 22.91 -5.65
CA GLU A 283 0.54 21.47 -5.90
C GLU A 283 1.23 20.74 -4.75
N ARG A 284 1.81 21.48 -3.80
CA ARG A 284 2.44 20.90 -2.61
C ARG A 284 1.37 20.36 -1.68
N GLN A 285 1.47 19.08 -1.36
CA GLN A 285 0.49 18.36 -0.55
C GLN A 285 0.42 18.91 0.89
N GLU A 286 -0.70 18.71 1.58
CA GLU A 286 -0.84 19.09 2.99
C GLU A 286 -0.07 18.13 3.92
N THR A 287 0.52 18.68 4.98
CA THR A 287 1.37 17.92 5.91
C THR A 287 0.63 16.75 6.57
N SER A 288 -0.66 16.91 6.89
CA SER A 288 -1.49 15.82 7.42
C SER A 288 -1.60 14.63 6.45
N GLU A 289 -1.70 14.89 5.14
CA GLU A 289 -1.79 13.83 4.15
C GLU A 289 -0.43 13.16 3.91
N LEU A 290 0.66 13.92 4.00
CA LEU A 290 2.03 13.38 3.96
C LEU A 290 2.28 12.43 5.13
N ILE A 291 1.88 12.80 6.35
CA ILE A 291 1.95 11.93 7.54
C ILE A 291 1.09 10.69 7.37
N ASN A 292 -0.14 10.83 6.88
CA ASN A 292 -1.02 9.67 6.63
C ASN A 292 -0.42 8.73 5.57
N THR A 293 0.17 9.30 4.51
CA THR A 293 0.90 8.52 3.50
C THR A 293 2.07 7.78 4.12
N LEU A 294 2.82 8.42 5.02
CA LEU A 294 3.95 7.78 5.70
C LEU A 294 3.49 6.68 6.68
N LYS A 295 2.43 6.90 7.46
CA LYS A 295 1.93 5.96 8.49
C LYS A 295 1.19 4.76 7.88
N LYS A 296 0.30 4.99 6.90
CA LYS A 296 -0.43 3.91 6.19
C LYS A 296 0.53 2.94 5.50
N ASN A 297 1.67 3.44 5.06
CA ASN A 297 2.70 2.68 4.37
C ASN A 297 3.91 2.38 5.29
N PHE A 298 3.73 2.30 6.60
CA PHE A 298 4.81 1.86 7.51
C PHE A 298 4.50 0.58 8.26
N GLU A 299 3.22 0.24 8.42
CA GLU A 299 2.82 -1.12 8.78
C GLU A 299 2.91 -2.02 7.55
N PHE A 300 4.11 -2.29 7.05
CA PHE A 300 4.23 -3.25 5.95
C PHE A 300 4.28 -4.69 6.43
N ASN A 301 3.25 -5.44 6.03
CA ASN A 301 3.41 -6.87 5.80
C ASN A 301 4.20 -7.06 4.48
N GLU A 302 4.85 -8.20 4.36
CA GLU A 302 5.78 -8.48 3.25
C GLU A 302 5.06 -8.67 1.89
N GLN A 303 3.73 -8.80 1.90
CA GLN A 303 2.91 -9.01 0.70
C GLN A 303 2.76 -7.72 -0.11
N ASP A 304 2.64 -6.58 0.57
CA ASP A 304 2.49 -5.28 -0.11
C ASP A 304 3.77 -4.89 -0.87
N LEU A 305 4.95 -5.20 -0.32
CA LEU A 305 6.24 -4.98 -0.98
C LEU A 305 6.39 -5.83 -2.25
N MET A 306 5.93 -7.09 -2.21
CA MET A 306 5.89 -7.95 -3.40
C MET A 306 4.91 -7.40 -4.44
N ALA A 307 3.72 -6.97 -4.03
CA ALA A 307 2.74 -6.38 -4.94
C ALA A 307 3.27 -5.11 -5.63
N ILE A 308 4.04 -4.28 -4.91
CA ILE A 308 4.69 -3.09 -5.47
C ILE A 308 5.81 -3.47 -6.45
N TYR A 309 6.64 -4.47 -6.10
CA TYR A 309 7.68 -4.95 -7.00
C TYR A 309 7.11 -5.50 -8.30
N ILE A 310 6.08 -6.34 -8.20
CA ILE A 310 5.35 -6.86 -9.37
C ILE A 310 4.80 -5.70 -10.19
N LYS A 311 4.14 -4.72 -9.55
CA LYS A 311 3.54 -3.57 -10.23
C LYS A 311 4.57 -2.67 -10.94
N GLU A 312 5.72 -2.41 -10.33
CA GLU A 312 6.79 -1.62 -10.95
C GLU A 312 7.48 -2.40 -12.08
N ILE A 313 7.70 -3.70 -11.92
CA ILE A 313 8.13 -4.56 -13.03
C ILE A 313 7.14 -4.46 -14.19
N SER A 314 5.85 -4.61 -13.92
CA SER A 314 4.80 -4.54 -14.95
C SER A 314 4.80 -3.19 -15.66
N LYS A 315 4.95 -2.09 -14.92
CA LYS A 315 5.01 -0.72 -15.49
C LYS A 315 6.26 -0.49 -16.34
N LEU A 316 7.43 -0.95 -15.89
CA LEU A 316 8.68 -0.85 -16.65
C LEU A 316 8.61 -1.70 -17.93
N LEU A 317 8.03 -2.90 -17.85
CA LEU A 317 7.82 -3.79 -18.99
C LEU A 317 6.78 -3.26 -19.97
N GLN A 318 5.71 -2.60 -19.51
CA GLN A 318 4.73 -1.91 -20.36
C GLN A 318 5.39 -0.79 -21.18
N ASN A 319 6.34 -0.07 -20.58
CA ASN A 319 7.07 1.02 -21.25
C ASN A 319 8.28 0.54 -22.07
N GLN A 320 8.46 -0.78 -22.25
CA GLN A 320 9.65 -1.39 -22.88
C GLN A 320 10.99 -0.97 -22.23
N GLN A 321 10.96 -0.49 -20.98
CA GLN A 321 12.16 -0.11 -20.27
C GLN A 321 12.84 -1.36 -19.71
N LYS A 322 14.15 -1.48 -19.92
CA LYS A 322 14.94 -2.54 -19.29
C LYS A 322 15.03 -2.28 -17.79
N ILE A 323 14.63 -3.26 -17.00
CA ILE A 323 14.94 -3.29 -15.57
C ILE A 323 16.47 -3.36 -15.43
N SER A 324 17.08 -2.47 -14.64
CA SER A 324 18.54 -2.47 -14.46
C SER A 324 19.00 -3.77 -13.77
N LYS A 325 20.21 -4.24 -14.10
CA LYS A 325 20.78 -5.46 -13.51
C LYS A 325 20.92 -5.35 -11.99
N ASP A 326 21.20 -4.15 -11.48
CA ASP A 326 21.33 -3.89 -10.05
C ASP A 326 19.98 -4.02 -9.33
N TYR A 327 18.89 -3.56 -9.97
CA TYR A 327 17.53 -3.74 -9.48
C TYR A 327 17.17 -5.24 -9.40
N GLN A 328 17.46 -6.01 -10.46
CA GLN A 328 17.21 -7.46 -10.47
C GLN A 328 17.97 -8.19 -9.35
N MET A 329 19.26 -7.89 -9.18
CA MET A 329 20.11 -8.53 -8.18
C MET A 329 19.68 -8.23 -6.74
N TYR A 330 19.18 -7.02 -6.47
CA TYR A 330 18.68 -6.64 -5.14
C TYR A 330 17.45 -7.44 -4.73
N TYR A 331 16.40 -7.47 -5.55
CA TYR A 331 15.17 -8.20 -5.22
C TYR A 331 15.39 -9.72 -5.22
N GLN A 332 16.28 -10.21 -6.09
CA GLN A 332 16.74 -11.60 -6.02
C GLN A 332 17.34 -11.94 -4.66
N LYS A 333 18.17 -11.06 -4.10
CA LYS A 333 18.71 -11.23 -2.75
C LYS A 333 17.62 -11.06 -1.67
N TYR A 334 16.69 -10.14 -1.84
CA TYR A 334 15.62 -9.86 -0.87
C TYR A 334 14.64 -11.04 -0.73
N PHE A 335 14.09 -11.54 -1.84
CA PHE A 335 13.11 -12.63 -1.83
C PHE A 335 13.73 -14.00 -1.55
N SER A 336 14.97 -14.25 -1.99
CA SER A 336 15.65 -15.52 -1.70
C SER A 336 15.98 -15.74 -0.22
N GLN A 337 15.96 -14.66 0.58
CA GLN A 337 16.25 -14.65 2.01
C GLN A 337 15.01 -14.72 2.90
N ARG A 338 13.78 -14.67 2.35
CA ARG A 338 12.53 -14.66 3.14
C ARG A 338 11.55 -15.76 2.74
N ASN A 339 10.77 -16.25 3.71
CA ASN A 339 9.90 -17.41 3.59
C ASN A 339 8.44 -16.97 3.37
N LEU A 340 8.17 -16.31 2.24
CA LEU A 340 6.82 -15.85 1.89
C LEU A 340 5.91 -17.05 1.60
N GLN A 341 5.02 -17.37 2.53
CA GLN A 341 4.07 -18.48 2.40
C GLN A 341 2.89 -18.15 1.50
N LYS A 342 2.53 -16.87 1.34
CA LYS A 342 1.40 -16.43 0.52
C LYS A 342 1.81 -15.35 -0.46
N ILE A 343 1.47 -15.54 -1.73
CA ILE A 343 1.73 -14.60 -2.81
C ILE A 343 0.45 -14.38 -3.61
N SER A 344 0.12 -13.12 -3.86
CA SER A 344 -0.94 -12.70 -4.78
C SER A 344 -0.37 -11.72 -5.80
N ALA A 345 -0.58 -12.00 -7.08
CA ALA A 345 -0.15 -11.16 -8.19
C ALA A 345 -1.37 -10.82 -9.06
N ASN A 346 -1.58 -9.54 -9.37
CA ASN A 346 -2.68 -9.10 -10.21
C ASN A 346 -2.22 -8.08 -11.26
N GLU A 347 -2.28 -8.48 -12.53
CA GLU A 347 -2.00 -7.62 -13.69
C GLU A 347 -3.09 -7.80 -14.76
N SER A 348 -4.34 -7.83 -14.32
CA SER A 348 -5.48 -8.04 -15.21
C SER A 348 -5.84 -6.77 -15.98
N ARG A 349 -6.32 -6.91 -17.23
CA ARG A 349 -6.68 -5.79 -18.13
C ARG A 349 -5.51 -4.85 -18.45
N THR A 350 -4.30 -5.39 -18.55
CA THR A 350 -3.07 -4.61 -18.79
C THR A 350 -2.45 -4.84 -20.16
N GLN A 351 -3.08 -5.67 -21.00
CA GLN A 351 -2.62 -6.06 -22.33
C GLN A 351 -1.24 -6.73 -22.33
N ILE A 352 -0.84 -7.36 -21.22
CA ILE A 352 0.45 -8.07 -21.15
C ILE A 352 0.43 -9.30 -22.07
N GLY A 353 1.57 -9.56 -22.72
CA GLY A 353 1.83 -10.79 -23.46
C GLY A 353 2.75 -11.73 -22.69
N ASP A 354 3.14 -12.84 -23.33
CA ASP A 354 3.95 -13.88 -22.71
C ASP A 354 5.27 -13.35 -22.11
N GLY A 355 5.97 -12.48 -22.85
CA GLY A 355 7.26 -11.92 -22.43
C GLY A 355 7.19 -11.13 -21.12
N GLN A 356 6.13 -10.34 -20.93
CA GLN A 356 5.94 -9.61 -19.68
C GLN A 356 5.59 -10.55 -18.52
N LEU A 357 4.76 -11.57 -18.79
CA LEU A 357 4.43 -12.58 -17.80
C LEU A 357 5.69 -13.33 -17.32
N TYR A 358 6.62 -13.67 -18.21
CA TYR A 358 7.90 -14.28 -17.82
C TYR A 358 8.64 -13.45 -16.75
N GLY A 359 8.72 -12.12 -16.92
CA GLY A 359 9.37 -11.25 -15.95
C GLY A 359 8.71 -11.27 -14.57
N ILE A 360 7.37 -11.25 -14.53
CA ILE A 360 6.60 -11.35 -13.28
C ILE A 360 6.81 -12.70 -12.61
N ILE A 361 6.79 -13.79 -13.40
CA ILE A 361 6.93 -15.14 -12.86
C ILE A 361 8.37 -15.40 -12.37
N ASP A 362 9.37 -14.92 -13.08
CA ASP A 362 10.76 -15.03 -12.65
C ASP A 362 11.01 -14.30 -11.33
N ALA A 363 10.30 -13.19 -11.08
CA ALA A 363 10.30 -12.53 -9.77
C ALA A 363 9.69 -13.41 -8.66
N ILE A 364 8.54 -14.03 -8.93
CA ILE A 364 7.86 -14.88 -7.93
C ILE A 364 8.69 -16.12 -7.59
N LYS A 365 9.37 -16.72 -8.57
CA LYS A 365 10.26 -17.89 -8.38
C LYS A 365 11.40 -17.67 -7.39
N LEU A 366 11.73 -16.41 -7.07
CA LEU A 366 12.77 -16.08 -6.09
C LEU A 366 12.33 -16.39 -4.66
N CYS A 367 11.03 -16.50 -4.41
CA CYS A 367 10.48 -16.88 -3.12
C CYS A 367 10.69 -18.38 -2.86
N LYS A 368 10.69 -18.81 -1.60
CA LYS A 368 10.79 -20.22 -1.22
C LYS A 368 9.56 -20.66 -0.46
N ASN A 369 9.16 -21.91 -0.67
CA ASN A 369 8.07 -22.59 0.06
C ASN A 369 6.71 -21.87 0.03
N ILE A 370 6.30 -21.35 -1.12
CA ILE A 370 4.96 -20.77 -1.27
C ILE A 370 3.91 -21.85 -0.95
N GLN A 371 3.02 -21.55 -0.01
CA GLN A 371 1.87 -22.37 0.39
C GLN A 371 0.58 -21.91 -0.30
N GLU A 372 0.40 -20.60 -0.47
CA GLU A 372 -0.77 -20.00 -1.13
C GLU A 372 -0.32 -19.14 -2.31
N LEU A 373 -0.72 -19.51 -3.52
CA LEU A 373 -0.40 -18.78 -4.74
C LEU A 373 -1.69 -18.34 -5.44
N GLU A 374 -1.84 -17.03 -5.60
CA GLU A 374 -2.94 -16.40 -6.33
C GLU A 374 -2.40 -15.57 -7.50
N LEU A 375 -2.85 -15.88 -8.71
CA LEU A 375 -2.41 -15.24 -9.95
C LEU A 375 -3.63 -14.76 -10.75
N GLN A 376 -3.81 -13.45 -10.83
CA GLN A 376 -4.93 -12.78 -11.51
C GLN A 376 -4.40 -12.06 -12.77
N PHE A 377 -4.64 -12.66 -13.94
CA PHE A 377 -4.15 -12.19 -15.25
C PHE A 377 -5.26 -12.18 -16.31
N TYR A 378 -6.50 -11.92 -15.92
CA TYR A 378 -7.64 -11.92 -16.84
C TYR A 378 -7.60 -10.74 -17.81
N VAL A 379 -8.15 -10.94 -19.02
CA VAL A 379 -8.23 -9.95 -20.12
C VAL A 379 -6.84 -9.46 -20.51
N ASN A 380 -6.05 -10.36 -21.12
CA ASN A 380 -4.68 -10.11 -21.57
C ASN A 380 -4.38 -10.84 -22.89
N LEU A 381 -3.13 -10.78 -23.37
CA LEU A 381 -2.67 -11.38 -24.63
C LEU A 381 -1.82 -12.64 -24.41
N ILE A 382 -2.06 -13.37 -23.31
CA ILE A 382 -1.24 -14.50 -22.91
C ILE A 382 -1.63 -15.74 -23.71
N THR A 383 -0.63 -16.47 -24.19
CA THR A 383 -0.77 -17.73 -24.94
C THR A 383 -0.29 -18.91 -24.11
N ASP A 384 -0.34 -20.13 -24.69
CA ASP A 384 0.26 -21.32 -24.08
C ASP A 384 1.70 -21.11 -23.63
N SER A 385 2.47 -20.30 -24.37
CA SER A 385 3.88 -20.02 -24.05
C SER A 385 4.02 -19.26 -22.73
N GLY A 386 3.14 -18.32 -22.42
CA GLY A 386 3.13 -17.64 -21.13
C GLY A 386 2.68 -18.58 -20.00
N LEU A 387 1.73 -19.48 -20.26
CA LEU A 387 1.26 -20.46 -19.27
C LEU A 387 2.35 -21.47 -18.88
N PHE A 388 3.36 -21.70 -19.73
CA PHE A 388 4.55 -22.48 -19.37
C PHE A 388 5.40 -21.83 -18.27
N ALA A 389 5.41 -20.50 -18.17
CA ALA A 389 6.07 -19.82 -17.05
C ALA A 389 5.40 -20.20 -15.73
N ILE A 390 4.06 -20.14 -15.69
CA ILE A 390 3.24 -20.56 -14.53
C ILE A 390 3.48 -22.03 -14.19
N THR A 391 3.52 -22.88 -15.20
CA THR A 391 3.85 -24.31 -15.05
C THR A 391 5.21 -24.49 -14.36
N SER A 392 6.23 -23.72 -14.76
CA SER A 392 7.54 -23.77 -14.10
C SER A 392 7.45 -23.36 -12.64
N LEU A 393 6.77 -22.25 -12.35
CA LEU A 393 6.59 -21.76 -10.98
C LEU A 393 5.86 -22.77 -10.09
N VAL A 394 4.77 -23.38 -10.57
CA VAL A 394 4.03 -24.40 -9.82
C VAL A 394 4.91 -25.63 -9.55
N ASN A 395 5.75 -26.04 -10.51
CA ASN A 395 6.71 -27.13 -10.28
C ASN A 395 7.71 -26.78 -9.17
N ASP A 396 8.24 -25.55 -9.16
CA ASP A 396 9.24 -25.08 -8.19
C ASP A 396 8.68 -25.09 -6.74
N HIS A 397 7.36 -24.90 -6.60
CA HIS A 397 6.65 -24.88 -5.31
C HIS A 397 5.78 -26.10 -5.03
N SER A 398 5.87 -27.15 -5.85
CA SER A 398 5.04 -28.36 -5.75
C SER A 398 5.11 -29.06 -4.38
N LYS A 399 6.20 -28.91 -3.64
CA LYS A 399 6.37 -29.52 -2.31
C LYS A 399 5.71 -28.74 -1.17
N SER A 400 5.35 -27.48 -1.39
CA SER A 400 4.82 -26.59 -0.36
C SER A 400 3.41 -26.10 -0.66
N LEU A 401 2.98 -26.11 -1.93
CA LEU A 401 1.74 -25.49 -2.36
C LEU A 401 0.50 -26.20 -1.81
N GLU A 402 -0.31 -25.45 -1.06
CA GLU A 402 -1.52 -25.88 -0.37
C GLU A 402 -2.79 -25.28 -0.99
N ILE A 403 -2.71 -24.04 -1.49
CA ILE A 403 -3.80 -23.31 -2.14
C ILE A 403 -3.28 -22.72 -3.46
N LEU A 404 -3.97 -23.01 -4.55
CA LEU A 404 -3.67 -22.45 -5.86
C LEU A 404 -4.92 -21.78 -6.45
N THR A 405 -4.81 -20.50 -6.77
CA THR A 405 -5.83 -19.74 -7.49
C THR A 405 -5.21 -19.11 -8.73
N ILE A 406 -5.72 -19.46 -9.90
CA ILE A 406 -5.23 -19.00 -11.19
C ILE A 406 -6.42 -18.46 -11.97
N ASN A 407 -6.31 -17.22 -12.46
CA ASN A 407 -7.30 -16.59 -13.31
C ASN A 407 -6.65 -16.02 -14.57
N PHE A 408 -6.94 -16.66 -15.70
CA PHE A 408 -6.51 -16.35 -17.05
C PHE A 408 -7.71 -16.23 -17.98
N GLU A 409 -8.85 -15.75 -17.46
CA GLU A 409 -10.03 -15.47 -18.28
C GLU A 409 -9.70 -14.50 -19.42
N GLU A 410 -10.38 -14.64 -20.56
CA GLU A 410 -10.21 -13.79 -21.74
C GLU A 410 -8.75 -13.67 -22.20
N ASN A 411 -8.09 -14.81 -22.44
CA ASN A 411 -6.73 -14.91 -22.99
C ASN A 411 -6.72 -15.82 -24.24
N GLN A 412 -5.54 -16.22 -24.72
CA GLN A 412 -5.37 -17.05 -25.92
C GLN A 412 -4.85 -18.46 -25.59
N ILE A 413 -5.23 -19.00 -24.42
CA ILE A 413 -4.82 -20.33 -23.95
C ILE A 413 -5.55 -21.43 -24.73
N ARG A 414 -4.84 -22.49 -25.06
CA ARG A 414 -5.32 -23.70 -25.74
C ARG A 414 -4.92 -24.95 -24.94
N ASP A 415 -5.26 -26.12 -25.47
CA ASP A 415 -5.04 -27.41 -24.82
C ASP A 415 -3.59 -27.65 -24.39
N ARG A 416 -2.61 -27.27 -25.21
CA ARG A 416 -1.20 -27.50 -24.89
C ARG A 416 -0.78 -26.80 -23.61
N GLY A 417 -1.19 -25.54 -23.42
CA GLY A 417 -0.87 -24.78 -22.22
C GLY A 417 -1.50 -25.39 -20.98
N ILE A 418 -2.81 -25.63 -21.03
CA ILE A 418 -3.57 -26.11 -19.87
C ILE A 418 -3.18 -27.55 -19.46
N LEU A 419 -2.90 -28.44 -20.43
CA LEU A 419 -2.41 -29.80 -20.17
C LEU A 419 -1.12 -29.77 -19.35
N GLN A 420 -0.18 -28.90 -19.71
CA GLN A 420 1.10 -28.82 -19.01
C GLN A 420 0.94 -28.24 -17.60
N LEU A 421 0.05 -27.26 -17.43
CA LEU A 421 -0.30 -26.74 -16.11
C LEU A 421 -0.89 -27.86 -15.23
N PHE A 422 -1.85 -28.64 -15.72
CA PHE A 422 -2.43 -29.75 -14.95
C PHE A 422 -1.40 -30.81 -14.56
N GLN A 423 -0.47 -31.14 -15.46
CA GLN A 423 0.65 -32.03 -15.14
C GLN A 423 1.54 -31.50 -14.01
N SER A 424 1.73 -30.18 -13.94
CA SER A 424 2.47 -29.55 -12.85
C SER A 424 1.68 -29.53 -11.54
N ILE A 425 0.39 -29.17 -11.60
CA ILE A 425 -0.50 -29.19 -10.44
C ILE A 425 -0.59 -30.59 -9.82
N ASN A 426 -0.60 -31.65 -10.63
CA ASN A 426 -0.62 -33.04 -10.15
C ASN A 426 0.62 -33.45 -9.33
N LYS A 427 1.67 -32.61 -9.27
CA LYS A 427 2.83 -32.81 -8.39
C LYS A 427 2.67 -32.15 -7.02
N CYS A 428 1.63 -31.33 -6.84
CA CYS A 428 1.39 -30.55 -5.62
C CYS A 428 0.70 -31.40 -4.54
N LEU A 429 1.46 -32.23 -3.84
CA LEU A 429 0.90 -33.26 -2.92
C LEU A 429 0.18 -32.68 -1.69
N LEU A 430 0.44 -31.41 -1.33
CA LEU A 430 -0.20 -30.73 -0.21
C LEU A 430 -1.44 -29.92 -0.62
N LEU A 431 -1.77 -29.89 -1.93
CA LEU A 431 -2.83 -29.06 -2.46
C LEU A 431 -4.19 -29.49 -1.91
N ARG A 432 -4.85 -28.58 -1.19
CA ARG A 432 -6.20 -28.76 -0.63
C ARG A 432 -7.24 -27.89 -1.30
N LYS A 433 -6.86 -26.76 -1.89
CA LYS A 433 -7.79 -25.85 -2.58
C LYS A 433 -7.25 -25.49 -3.95
N LEU A 434 -8.10 -25.67 -4.96
CA LEU A 434 -7.76 -25.37 -6.33
C LEU A 434 -8.89 -24.55 -6.98
N SER A 435 -8.56 -23.34 -7.43
CA SER A 435 -9.45 -22.47 -8.19
C SER A 435 -8.80 -22.10 -9.52
N LEU A 436 -9.44 -22.48 -10.62
CA LEU A 436 -8.93 -22.26 -11.97
C LEU A 436 -9.99 -21.55 -12.81
N SER A 437 -9.63 -20.38 -13.32
CA SER A 437 -10.47 -19.60 -14.21
C SER A 437 -9.80 -19.39 -15.56
N PHE A 438 -10.40 -19.97 -16.59
CA PHE A 438 -9.98 -19.95 -17.99
C PHE A 438 -11.16 -19.65 -18.92
N THR A 439 -12.20 -18.97 -18.42
CA THR A 439 -13.35 -18.51 -19.21
C THR A 439 -12.89 -17.78 -20.48
N LYS A 440 -13.58 -18.01 -21.60
CA LYS A 440 -13.33 -17.35 -22.89
C LYS A 440 -11.89 -17.52 -23.40
N ASN A 441 -11.44 -18.77 -23.43
CA ASN A 441 -10.19 -19.20 -24.05
C ASN A 441 -10.50 -20.16 -25.22
N ARG A 442 -9.55 -20.98 -25.65
CA ARG A 442 -9.70 -21.94 -26.76
C ARG A 442 -9.39 -23.36 -26.29
N ILE A 443 -9.85 -23.72 -25.10
CA ILE A 443 -9.66 -25.04 -24.49
C ILE A 443 -10.76 -25.99 -24.98
N THR A 444 -10.38 -27.19 -25.39
CA THR A 444 -11.28 -28.26 -25.82
C THR A 444 -11.41 -29.33 -24.74
N ASP A 445 -12.21 -30.37 -24.99
CA ASP A 445 -12.27 -31.55 -24.14
C ASP A 445 -10.91 -32.17 -23.85
N ASP A 446 -10.00 -32.21 -24.82
CA ASP A 446 -8.69 -32.83 -24.64
C ASP A 446 -7.82 -32.04 -23.65
N GLY A 447 -7.88 -30.71 -23.72
CA GLY A 447 -7.26 -29.85 -22.73
C GLY A 447 -7.87 -30.03 -21.34
N PHE A 448 -9.20 -30.02 -21.25
CA PHE A 448 -9.93 -30.14 -19.99
C PHE A 448 -9.73 -31.51 -19.30
N ARG A 449 -9.68 -32.60 -20.09
CA ARG A 449 -9.36 -33.96 -19.62
C ARG A 449 -7.98 -34.08 -18.98
N GLY A 450 -7.09 -33.12 -19.19
CA GLY A 450 -5.83 -33.04 -18.44
C GLY A 450 -5.99 -32.95 -16.93
N LEU A 451 -7.19 -32.62 -16.41
CA LEU A 451 -7.49 -32.65 -14.98
C LEU A 451 -7.64 -34.08 -14.44
N ILE A 452 -7.89 -35.09 -15.29
CA ILE A 452 -8.18 -36.47 -14.86
C ILE A 452 -7.07 -37.08 -13.99
N PRO A 453 -5.76 -36.98 -14.31
CA PRO A 453 -4.70 -37.51 -13.45
C PRO A 453 -4.71 -36.89 -12.04
N LEU A 454 -4.96 -35.58 -11.93
CA LEU A 454 -5.10 -34.90 -10.64
C LEU A 454 -6.35 -35.40 -9.90
N ALA A 455 -7.48 -35.48 -10.59
CA ALA A 455 -8.75 -35.93 -10.03
C ALA A 455 -8.68 -37.38 -9.49
N ASN A 456 -7.98 -38.27 -10.20
CA ASN A 456 -7.76 -39.66 -9.81
C ASN A 456 -6.63 -39.85 -8.79
N SER A 457 -5.88 -38.81 -8.44
CA SER A 457 -4.76 -38.93 -7.51
C SER A 457 -5.23 -39.29 -6.11
N SER A 458 -4.71 -40.38 -5.55
CA SER A 458 -4.96 -40.76 -4.15
C SER A 458 -4.11 -39.96 -3.16
N GLN A 459 -3.00 -39.40 -3.64
CA GLN A 459 -2.05 -38.63 -2.82
C GLN A 459 -2.53 -37.20 -2.59
N ILE A 460 -3.20 -36.61 -3.59
CA ILE A 460 -3.80 -35.29 -3.50
C ILE A 460 -5.24 -35.45 -3.01
N GLN A 461 -5.61 -34.69 -1.99
CA GLN A 461 -6.92 -34.78 -1.34
C GLN A 461 -7.53 -33.39 -1.27
N LEU A 462 -8.11 -32.95 -2.39
CA LEU A 462 -8.75 -31.65 -2.50
C LEU A 462 -9.95 -31.55 -1.55
N GLN A 463 -10.08 -30.40 -0.90
CA GLN A 463 -11.22 -30.01 -0.07
C GLN A 463 -12.15 -29.06 -0.82
N GLU A 464 -11.58 -28.24 -1.71
CA GLU A 464 -12.30 -27.26 -2.51
C GLU A 464 -11.77 -27.27 -3.95
N LEU A 465 -12.69 -27.34 -4.92
CA LEU A 465 -12.40 -27.28 -6.34
C LEU A 465 -13.35 -26.32 -7.03
N LYS A 466 -12.79 -25.29 -7.67
CA LYS A 466 -13.52 -24.30 -8.47
C LYS A 466 -12.98 -24.29 -9.89
N LEU A 467 -13.85 -24.54 -10.86
CA LEU A 467 -13.51 -24.60 -12.28
C LEU A 467 -14.39 -23.61 -13.04
N HIS A 468 -13.77 -22.56 -13.59
CA HIS A 468 -14.43 -21.60 -14.45
C HIS A 468 -13.88 -21.74 -15.87
N PHE A 469 -14.63 -22.40 -16.74
CA PHE A 469 -14.24 -22.70 -18.13
C PHE A 469 -15.37 -22.34 -19.11
N SER A 470 -16.20 -21.37 -18.74
CA SER A 470 -17.28 -20.86 -19.60
C SER A 470 -16.72 -20.34 -20.94
N GLU A 471 -17.51 -20.29 -22.00
CA GLU A 471 -17.09 -19.78 -23.32
C GLU A 471 -15.81 -20.47 -23.88
N ASN A 472 -15.66 -21.78 -23.65
CA ASN A 472 -14.63 -22.63 -24.26
C ASN A 472 -15.28 -23.71 -25.15
N GLN A 473 -14.48 -24.62 -25.72
CA GLN A 473 -14.93 -25.70 -26.61
C GLN A 473 -15.03 -27.04 -25.85
N ILE A 474 -15.52 -27.00 -24.61
CA ILE A 474 -15.73 -28.17 -23.77
C ILE A 474 -17.14 -28.69 -24.00
N THR A 475 -17.30 -30.00 -24.18
CA THR A 475 -18.58 -30.67 -24.36
C THR A 475 -19.02 -31.38 -23.08
N GLY A 476 -20.26 -31.89 -23.08
CA GLY A 476 -20.76 -32.75 -21.99
C GLY A 476 -19.86 -33.94 -21.70
N ASN A 477 -19.32 -34.58 -22.75
CA ASN A 477 -18.43 -35.73 -22.60
C ASN A 477 -17.14 -35.39 -21.85
N GLY A 478 -16.48 -34.29 -22.21
CA GLY A 478 -15.28 -33.83 -21.50
C GLY A 478 -15.54 -33.56 -20.02
N LEU A 479 -16.69 -32.93 -19.70
CA LEU A 479 -17.07 -32.69 -18.31
C LEU A 479 -17.39 -33.98 -17.56
N ILE A 480 -18.15 -34.89 -18.16
CA ILE A 480 -18.52 -36.19 -17.58
C ILE A 480 -17.26 -37.00 -17.23
N ASP A 481 -16.28 -37.05 -18.13
CA ASP A 481 -15.02 -37.78 -17.91
C ASP A 481 -14.26 -37.24 -16.69
N VAL A 482 -14.16 -35.92 -16.57
CA VAL A 482 -13.52 -35.25 -15.43
C VAL A 482 -14.30 -35.48 -14.13
N LEU A 483 -15.63 -35.36 -14.15
CA LEU A 483 -16.47 -35.59 -12.98
C LEU A 483 -16.41 -37.05 -12.50
N LYS A 484 -16.35 -38.03 -13.41
CA LYS A 484 -16.16 -39.44 -13.06
C LYS A 484 -14.84 -39.65 -12.33
N ALA A 485 -13.76 -39.01 -12.78
CA ALA A 485 -12.46 -39.07 -12.11
C ALA A 485 -12.50 -38.39 -10.72
N LEU A 486 -13.18 -37.25 -10.60
CA LEU A 486 -13.28 -36.49 -9.35
C LEU A 486 -14.01 -37.24 -8.22
N GLN A 487 -14.78 -38.29 -8.52
CA GLN A 487 -15.40 -39.14 -7.50
C GLN A 487 -14.37 -39.78 -6.54
N GLN A 488 -13.10 -39.85 -6.94
CA GLN A 488 -12.02 -40.36 -6.08
C GLN A 488 -11.60 -39.36 -4.99
N GLN A 489 -11.91 -38.07 -5.15
CA GLN A 489 -11.59 -37.02 -4.17
C GLN A 489 -12.55 -37.04 -2.98
N LYS A 490 -12.36 -38.00 -2.07
CA LYS A 490 -13.28 -38.23 -0.92
C LYS A 490 -13.30 -37.09 0.10
N LYS A 491 -12.28 -36.23 0.12
CA LYS A 491 -12.25 -35.04 0.99
C LYS A 491 -12.88 -33.79 0.35
N LEU A 492 -13.32 -33.86 -0.90
CA LEU A 492 -13.87 -32.70 -1.62
C LEU A 492 -15.22 -32.32 -1.01
N THR A 493 -15.26 -31.23 -0.26
CA THR A 493 -16.47 -30.73 0.38
C THR A 493 -17.11 -29.57 -0.36
N SER A 494 -16.37 -28.88 -1.22
CA SER A 494 -16.88 -27.76 -2.03
C SER A 494 -16.52 -27.96 -3.50
N LEU A 495 -17.54 -27.93 -4.36
CA LEU A 495 -17.40 -28.05 -5.80
C LEU A 495 -18.14 -26.91 -6.50
N SER A 496 -17.42 -26.13 -7.29
CA SER A 496 -18.00 -25.10 -8.16
C SER A 496 -17.64 -25.33 -9.62
N LEU A 497 -18.65 -25.37 -10.48
CA LEU A 497 -18.52 -25.54 -11.93
C LEU A 497 -19.17 -24.35 -12.63
N TYR A 498 -18.39 -23.57 -13.36
CA TYR A 498 -18.87 -22.47 -14.19
C TYR A 498 -18.59 -22.76 -15.66
N LEU A 499 -19.63 -23.19 -16.35
CA LEU A 499 -19.64 -23.73 -17.70
C LEU A 499 -20.80 -23.11 -18.49
N ALA A 500 -20.85 -21.78 -18.49
CA ALA A 500 -21.78 -21.02 -19.30
C ALA A 500 -21.33 -20.99 -20.77
N ASP A 501 -22.28 -21.02 -21.69
CA ASP A 501 -22.06 -20.89 -23.13
C ASP A 501 -21.00 -21.87 -23.69
N ILE A 502 -21.18 -23.16 -23.37
CA ILE A 502 -20.35 -24.26 -23.92
C ILE A 502 -21.21 -25.30 -24.67
N CYS A 503 -22.43 -24.91 -25.07
CA CYS A 503 -23.35 -25.73 -25.89
C CYS A 503 -23.79 -27.06 -25.24
N ILE A 504 -23.92 -27.13 -23.92
CA ILE A 504 -24.47 -28.31 -23.25
C ILE A 504 -25.98 -28.43 -23.54
N ASN A 505 -26.40 -29.62 -23.98
CA ASN A 505 -27.80 -29.97 -24.18
C ASN A 505 -28.34 -30.87 -23.05
N ASP A 506 -29.62 -31.26 -23.13
CA ASP A 506 -30.27 -32.09 -22.11
C ASP A 506 -29.62 -33.48 -21.90
N GLN A 507 -29.13 -34.14 -22.96
CA GLN A 507 -28.50 -35.46 -22.84
C GLN A 507 -27.15 -35.37 -22.12
N ASP A 508 -26.35 -34.37 -22.50
CA ASP A 508 -25.10 -34.04 -21.85
C ASP A 508 -25.34 -33.77 -20.35
N PHE A 509 -26.32 -32.91 -20.07
CA PHE A 509 -26.64 -32.52 -18.70
C PHE A 509 -27.18 -33.69 -17.87
N TYR A 510 -28.00 -34.57 -18.46
CA TYR A 510 -28.42 -35.81 -17.79
C TYR A 510 -27.21 -36.63 -17.35
N GLY A 511 -26.24 -36.88 -18.25
CA GLY A 511 -25.02 -37.60 -17.92
C GLY A 511 -24.17 -36.90 -16.84
N ILE A 512 -24.12 -35.56 -16.86
CA ILE A 512 -23.46 -34.76 -15.82
C ILE A 512 -24.15 -34.98 -14.47
N THR A 513 -25.48 -34.87 -14.42
CA THR A 513 -26.23 -35.05 -13.17
C THR A 513 -26.16 -36.47 -12.62
N GLU A 514 -26.19 -37.49 -13.48
CA GLU A 514 -25.99 -38.90 -13.11
C GLU A 514 -24.67 -39.07 -12.35
N VAL A 515 -23.58 -38.50 -12.85
CA VAL A 515 -22.27 -38.57 -12.19
C VAL A 515 -22.28 -37.77 -10.88
N LEU A 516 -22.88 -36.57 -10.87
CA LEU A 516 -22.97 -35.71 -9.69
C LEU A 516 -23.75 -36.34 -8.53
N THR A 517 -24.68 -37.27 -8.79
CA THR A 517 -25.41 -37.99 -7.73
C THR A 517 -24.48 -38.73 -6.76
N ASN A 518 -23.26 -39.08 -7.19
CA ASN A 518 -22.28 -39.80 -6.39
C ASN A 518 -21.51 -38.92 -5.39
N PHE A 519 -21.64 -37.59 -5.44
CA PHE A 519 -20.92 -36.65 -4.59
C PHE A 519 -21.66 -36.37 -3.27
N LYS A 520 -21.86 -37.42 -2.46
CA LYS A 520 -22.61 -37.34 -1.18
C LYS A 520 -21.86 -36.62 -0.05
N GLN A 521 -20.58 -36.34 -0.22
CA GLN A 521 -19.72 -35.66 0.75
C GLN A 521 -19.79 -34.12 0.69
N LEU A 522 -20.42 -33.55 -0.35
CA LEU A 522 -20.42 -32.11 -0.58
C LEU A 522 -21.22 -31.35 0.49
N HIS A 523 -20.63 -30.26 0.96
CA HIS A 523 -21.22 -29.25 1.82
C HIS A 523 -21.63 -28.01 1.00
N GLU A 524 -20.94 -27.76 -0.11
CA GLU A 524 -21.22 -26.67 -1.03
C GLU A 524 -21.23 -27.19 -2.46
N LEU A 525 -22.28 -26.86 -3.21
CA LEU A 525 -22.41 -27.18 -4.61
C LEU A 525 -22.83 -25.93 -5.37
N LYS A 526 -21.99 -25.51 -6.32
CA LYS A 526 -22.27 -24.38 -7.21
C LYS A 526 -22.23 -24.82 -8.66
N LEU A 527 -23.35 -24.65 -9.37
CA LEU A 527 -23.50 -25.01 -10.77
C LEU A 527 -23.92 -23.79 -11.57
N CYS A 528 -23.07 -23.37 -12.50
CA CYS A 528 -23.35 -22.29 -13.44
C CYS A 528 -23.33 -22.83 -14.86
N PHE A 529 -24.52 -22.98 -15.44
CA PHE A 529 -24.78 -23.44 -16.81
C PHE A 529 -25.63 -22.43 -17.58
N GLN A 530 -25.40 -21.14 -17.33
CA GLN A 530 -26.03 -20.05 -18.07
C GLN A 530 -25.80 -20.16 -19.59
N ARG A 531 -26.75 -19.72 -20.41
CA ARG A 531 -26.62 -19.69 -21.89
C ARG A 531 -26.29 -21.04 -22.51
N ASN A 532 -26.87 -22.12 -21.98
CA ASN A 532 -26.83 -23.43 -22.61
C ASN A 532 -28.19 -23.74 -23.24
N ASP A 533 -28.30 -24.86 -23.97
CA ASP A 533 -29.58 -25.26 -24.59
C ASP A 533 -30.35 -26.23 -23.70
N LEU A 534 -30.45 -25.92 -22.39
CA LEU A 534 -31.08 -26.79 -21.41
C LEU A 534 -32.59 -26.55 -21.35
N SER A 535 -33.36 -27.62 -21.43
CA SER A 535 -34.79 -27.65 -21.14
C SER A 535 -35.06 -28.18 -19.74
N SER A 536 -36.34 -28.18 -19.35
CA SER A 536 -36.79 -28.80 -18.11
C SER A 536 -36.49 -30.29 -17.99
N ASP A 537 -36.36 -31.01 -19.11
CA ASP A 537 -36.12 -32.44 -19.08
C ASP A 537 -34.67 -32.77 -18.70
N GLY A 538 -33.69 -32.01 -19.21
CA GLY A 538 -32.31 -32.08 -18.73
C GLY A 538 -32.20 -31.64 -17.28
N PHE A 539 -32.82 -30.49 -16.94
CA PHE A 539 -32.71 -29.89 -15.61
C PHE A 539 -33.25 -30.81 -14.48
N LYS A 540 -34.31 -31.59 -14.74
CA LYS A 540 -34.89 -32.57 -13.80
C LYS A 540 -33.86 -33.55 -13.22
N GLY A 541 -32.78 -33.87 -13.95
CA GLY A 541 -31.73 -34.77 -13.47
C GLY A 541 -31.09 -34.34 -12.14
N LEU A 542 -31.08 -33.03 -11.85
CA LEU A 542 -30.56 -32.49 -10.58
C LEU A 542 -31.35 -32.96 -9.35
N ALA A 543 -32.62 -33.34 -9.52
CA ALA A 543 -33.49 -33.80 -8.43
C ALA A 543 -32.88 -35.00 -7.67
N GLU A 544 -32.20 -35.91 -8.38
CA GLU A 544 -31.59 -37.11 -7.79
C GLU A 544 -30.32 -36.81 -7.00
N ILE A 545 -29.66 -35.67 -7.22
CA ILE A 545 -28.47 -35.26 -6.45
C ILE A 545 -28.84 -35.05 -4.98
N PHE A 546 -29.99 -34.43 -4.73
CA PHE A 546 -30.45 -34.03 -3.39
C PHE A 546 -31.07 -35.18 -2.59
N LYS A 547 -31.44 -36.27 -3.28
CA LYS A 547 -31.88 -37.50 -2.63
C LYS A 547 -30.74 -38.02 -1.76
N ASP A 548 -31.01 -38.17 -0.46
CA ASP A 548 -30.07 -38.63 0.55
C ASP A 548 -28.84 -37.71 0.79
N ASN A 549 -28.84 -36.47 0.28
CA ASN A 549 -27.76 -35.51 0.55
C ASN A 549 -28.01 -34.74 1.85
N ILE A 550 -27.58 -35.32 2.97
CA ILE A 550 -27.79 -34.76 4.31
C ILE A 550 -26.70 -33.76 4.76
N LEU A 551 -25.65 -33.58 3.96
CA LEU A 551 -24.48 -32.76 4.33
C LEU A 551 -24.50 -31.37 3.69
N LEU A 552 -25.18 -31.20 2.56
CA LEU A 552 -25.22 -29.96 1.82
C LEU A 552 -25.73 -28.79 2.67
N GLN A 553 -24.95 -27.71 2.69
CA GLN A 553 -25.18 -26.48 3.46
C GLN A 553 -25.41 -25.27 2.56
N SER A 554 -24.75 -25.23 1.40
CA SER A 554 -24.91 -24.17 0.39
C SER A 554 -25.19 -24.79 -0.98
N LEU A 555 -26.17 -24.23 -1.67
CA LEU A 555 -26.49 -24.54 -3.04
C LEU A 555 -26.62 -23.26 -3.86
N GLU A 556 -25.88 -23.18 -4.95
CA GLU A 556 -25.96 -22.02 -5.85
C GLU A 556 -26.14 -22.45 -7.30
N PHE A 557 -27.26 -22.07 -7.90
CA PHE A 557 -27.67 -22.42 -9.25
C PHE A 557 -27.79 -21.18 -10.11
N TYR A 558 -27.00 -21.15 -11.18
CA TYR A 558 -26.98 -20.09 -12.19
C TYR A 558 -27.32 -20.72 -13.55
N PHE A 559 -28.59 -20.63 -13.93
CA PHE A 559 -29.17 -21.23 -15.14
C PHE A 559 -29.87 -20.18 -16.01
N GLN A 560 -29.43 -18.93 -15.95
CA GLN A 560 -29.97 -17.85 -16.76
C GLN A 560 -29.90 -18.19 -18.25
N GLN A 561 -30.81 -17.64 -19.06
CA GLN A 561 -30.80 -17.78 -20.52
C GLN A 561 -30.83 -19.25 -20.99
N ASN A 562 -31.75 -20.04 -20.43
CA ASN A 562 -32.04 -21.42 -20.83
C ASN A 562 -33.53 -21.57 -21.19
N LYS A 563 -34.03 -22.81 -21.35
CA LYS A 563 -35.43 -23.12 -21.70
C LYS A 563 -36.17 -23.82 -20.56
N ILE A 564 -35.83 -23.53 -19.31
CA ILE A 564 -36.41 -24.17 -18.12
C ILE A 564 -37.78 -23.55 -17.82
N ASP A 565 -38.78 -24.41 -17.63
CA ASP A 565 -40.15 -24.04 -17.25
C ASP A 565 -40.47 -24.37 -15.78
N ASP A 566 -41.70 -24.06 -15.37
CA ASP A 566 -42.18 -24.26 -14.00
C ASP A 566 -42.02 -25.70 -13.50
N GLN A 567 -42.36 -26.69 -14.34
CA GLN A 567 -42.33 -28.09 -13.94
C GLN A 567 -40.90 -28.57 -13.72
N GLY A 568 -39.98 -28.15 -14.60
CA GLY A 568 -38.55 -28.41 -14.46
C GLY A 568 -38.02 -27.84 -13.15
N LEU A 569 -38.23 -26.55 -12.91
CA LEU A 569 -37.75 -25.87 -11.71
C LEU A 569 -38.29 -26.50 -10.42
N ILE A 570 -39.61 -26.64 -10.32
CA ILE A 570 -40.28 -27.19 -9.13
C ILE A 570 -39.78 -28.60 -8.86
N SER A 571 -39.61 -29.45 -9.88
CA SER A 571 -39.18 -30.84 -9.69
C SER A 571 -37.84 -30.99 -8.97
N VAL A 572 -36.96 -30.00 -9.11
CA VAL A 572 -35.63 -29.96 -8.49
C VAL A 572 -35.69 -29.27 -7.14
N VAL A 573 -36.28 -28.07 -7.07
CA VAL A 573 -36.35 -27.29 -5.82
C VAL A 573 -37.13 -28.05 -4.75
N ASP A 574 -38.17 -28.80 -5.12
CA ASP A 574 -38.96 -29.58 -4.16
C ASP A 574 -38.15 -30.70 -3.51
N LYS A 575 -37.02 -31.13 -4.11
CA LYS A 575 -36.10 -32.11 -3.50
C LYS A 575 -35.13 -31.50 -2.50
N LEU A 576 -34.97 -30.18 -2.46
CA LEU A 576 -34.11 -29.50 -1.48
C LEU A 576 -34.59 -29.71 -0.04
N GLN A 577 -35.85 -30.08 0.17
CA GLN A 577 -36.38 -30.45 1.48
C GLN A 577 -35.62 -31.62 2.14
N PHE A 578 -34.93 -32.46 1.36
CA PHE A 578 -34.13 -33.57 1.86
C PHE A 578 -32.75 -33.13 2.37
N CYS A 579 -32.29 -31.94 1.99
CA CYS A 579 -31.01 -31.37 2.42
C CYS A 579 -31.14 -30.74 3.82
N GLN A 580 -31.08 -31.58 4.86
CA GLN A 580 -31.39 -31.18 6.24
C GLN A 580 -30.48 -30.09 6.83
N LYS A 581 -29.28 -29.89 6.26
CA LYS A 581 -28.30 -28.88 6.69
C LYS A 581 -28.26 -27.64 5.81
N LEU A 582 -29.14 -27.53 4.80
CA LEU A 582 -29.14 -26.45 3.82
C LEU A 582 -29.45 -25.11 4.51
N GLN A 583 -28.52 -24.17 4.43
CA GLN A 583 -28.58 -22.84 5.04
C GLN A 583 -28.60 -21.72 3.99
N LEU A 584 -27.99 -21.92 2.83
CA LEU A 584 -27.91 -20.94 1.75
C LEU A 584 -28.45 -21.56 0.45
N VAL A 585 -29.35 -20.84 -0.22
CA VAL A 585 -29.82 -21.17 -1.56
C VAL A 585 -29.76 -19.93 -2.44
N GLU A 586 -29.05 -20.03 -3.56
CA GLU A 586 -29.04 -19.05 -4.63
C GLU A 586 -29.65 -19.64 -5.90
N LEU A 587 -30.73 -19.03 -6.42
CA LEU A 587 -31.40 -19.48 -7.65
C LEU A 587 -31.48 -18.32 -8.64
N PHE A 588 -30.58 -18.33 -9.62
CA PHE A 588 -30.55 -17.36 -10.72
C PHE A 588 -31.04 -18.04 -12.00
N PHE A 589 -32.27 -17.76 -12.38
CA PHE A 589 -33.00 -18.35 -13.52
C PHE A 589 -33.58 -17.27 -14.44
N SER A 590 -32.98 -16.08 -14.50
CA SER A 590 -33.46 -15.04 -15.42
C SER A 590 -33.46 -15.49 -16.89
N GLU A 591 -34.31 -14.90 -17.72
CA GLU A 591 -34.44 -15.24 -19.14
C GLU A 591 -34.72 -16.74 -19.38
N ASN A 592 -35.72 -17.30 -18.68
CA ASN A 592 -36.20 -18.68 -18.85
C ASN A 592 -37.70 -18.68 -19.23
N ARG A 593 -38.39 -19.83 -19.04
CA ARG A 593 -39.82 -20.01 -19.34
C ARG A 593 -40.65 -20.15 -18.06
N ILE A 594 -40.21 -19.55 -16.96
CA ILE A 594 -40.87 -19.64 -15.66
C ILE A 594 -42.03 -18.65 -15.61
N THR A 595 -43.14 -19.04 -14.99
CA THR A 595 -44.33 -18.24 -14.78
C THR A 595 -44.58 -18.03 -13.28
N ASP A 596 -45.67 -17.34 -12.93
CA ASP A 596 -46.10 -17.18 -11.54
C ASP A 596 -46.26 -18.55 -10.82
N HIS A 597 -46.65 -19.62 -11.55
CA HIS A 597 -46.78 -20.96 -10.97
C HIS A 597 -45.44 -21.56 -10.53
N GLY A 598 -44.39 -21.44 -11.35
CA GLY A 598 -43.04 -21.92 -11.01
C GLY A 598 -42.46 -21.18 -9.81
N LEU A 599 -42.72 -19.88 -9.73
CA LEU A 599 -42.30 -19.04 -8.61
C LEU A 599 -42.99 -19.44 -7.29
N ILE A 600 -44.32 -19.59 -7.31
CA ILE A 600 -45.11 -20.02 -6.13
C ILE A 600 -44.65 -21.41 -5.69
N GLY A 601 -44.50 -22.34 -6.63
CA GLY A 601 -44.00 -23.69 -6.34
C GLY A 601 -42.61 -23.66 -5.71
N THR A 602 -41.70 -22.81 -6.22
CA THR A 602 -40.36 -22.62 -5.65
C THR A 602 -40.43 -22.12 -4.20
N ALA A 603 -41.27 -21.12 -3.92
CA ALA A 603 -41.45 -20.61 -2.57
C ALA A 603 -41.99 -21.68 -1.62
N ASP A 604 -43.00 -22.44 -2.05
CA ASP A 604 -43.58 -23.53 -1.26
C ASP A 604 -42.58 -24.67 -1.01
N SER A 605 -41.73 -24.98 -1.98
CA SER A 605 -40.64 -25.94 -1.82
C SER A 605 -39.61 -25.46 -0.80
N LEU A 606 -39.12 -24.22 -0.93
CA LEU A 606 -38.07 -23.68 -0.05
C LEU A 606 -38.54 -23.50 1.40
N ARG A 607 -39.84 -23.25 1.63
CA ARG A 607 -40.43 -23.24 2.98
C ARG A 607 -40.29 -24.58 3.72
N LYS A 608 -40.13 -25.70 3.00
CA LYS A 608 -39.91 -27.02 3.59
C LYS A 608 -38.47 -27.19 4.12
N CYS A 609 -37.53 -26.34 3.71
CA CYS A 609 -36.14 -26.36 4.15
C CYS A 609 -35.96 -25.64 5.50
N LYS A 610 -36.05 -26.40 6.60
CA LYS A 610 -36.12 -25.86 7.98
C LYS A 610 -34.88 -25.08 8.47
N GLN A 611 -33.71 -25.33 7.89
CA GLN A 611 -32.44 -24.70 8.30
C GLN A 611 -32.02 -23.53 7.40
N LEU A 612 -32.84 -23.19 6.40
CA LEU A 612 -32.51 -22.18 5.40
C LEU A 612 -32.50 -20.79 6.05
N LYS A 613 -31.40 -20.07 5.88
CA LYS A 613 -31.12 -18.76 6.49
C LYS A 613 -31.05 -17.65 5.46
N ASP A 614 -30.50 -17.93 4.29
CA ASP A 614 -30.27 -16.94 3.26
C ASP A 614 -30.79 -17.49 1.92
N ILE A 615 -31.64 -16.69 1.27
CA ILE A 615 -32.16 -16.97 -0.06
C ILE A 615 -31.85 -15.79 -0.96
N TYR A 616 -31.20 -16.07 -2.09
CA TYR A 616 -30.99 -15.12 -3.15
C TYR A 616 -31.64 -15.63 -4.42
N ILE A 617 -32.51 -14.84 -5.01
CA ILE A 617 -33.23 -15.25 -6.21
C ILE A 617 -33.25 -14.17 -7.28
N ASP A 618 -33.07 -14.62 -8.51
CA ASP A 618 -33.26 -13.84 -9.72
C ASP A 618 -34.11 -14.65 -10.70
N PHE A 619 -35.35 -14.19 -10.91
CA PHE A 619 -36.27 -14.72 -11.91
C PHE A 619 -36.66 -13.63 -12.93
N SER A 620 -35.83 -12.60 -13.10
CA SER A 620 -36.10 -11.52 -14.05
C SER A 620 -36.23 -12.03 -15.49
N GLU A 621 -36.85 -11.25 -16.37
CA GLU A 621 -37.02 -11.60 -17.78
C GLU A 621 -37.66 -12.99 -18.04
N ASN A 622 -38.49 -13.45 -17.09
CA ASN A 622 -39.37 -14.61 -17.24
C ASN A 622 -40.82 -14.18 -17.52
N LYS A 623 -41.72 -15.15 -17.67
CA LYS A 623 -43.15 -14.92 -17.95
C LYS A 623 -43.96 -14.69 -16.66
N ILE A 624 -43.45 -13.85 -15.77
CA ILE A 624 -44.04 -13.55 -14.46
C ILE A 624 -44.87 -12.27 -14.58
N GLN A 625 -46.17 -12.34 -14.24
CA GLN A 625 -47.09 -11.23 -14.43
C GLN A 625 -47.21 -10.35 -13.18
N GLU A 626 -47.06 -10.95 -11.98
CA GLU A 626 -47.33 -10.26 -10.71
C GLU A 626 -46.05 -9.94 -9.92
N LYS A 627 -45.17 -9.11 -10.48
CA LYS A 627 -43.87 -8.74 -9.88
C LYS A 627 -43.96 -8.23 -8.43
N GLN A 628 -44.99 -7.46 -8.08
CA GLN A 628 -45.18 -6.94 -6.72
C GLN A 628 -45.59 -8.02 -5.70
N ARG A 629 -46.16 -9.13 -6.16
CA ARG A 629 -46.57 -10.26 -5.31
C ARG A 629 -45.40 -11.18 -4.97
N ILE A 630 -44.29 -11.08 -5.72
CA ILE A 630 -43.08 -11.89 -5.52
C ILE A 630 -42.55 -11.74 -4.09
N GLN A 631 -42.40 -10.52 -3.60
CA GLN A 631 -41.91 -10.27 -2.25
C GLN A 631 -42.87 -10.83 -1.19
N GLN A 632 -44.19 -10.65 -1.38
CA GLN A 632 -45.22 -11.21 -0.48
C GLN A 632 -45.25 -12.74 -0.46
N ILE A 633 -45.02 -13.39 -1.60
CA ILE A 633 -45.00 -14.86 -1.72
C ILE A 633 -43.89 -15.44 -0.85
N PHE A 634 -42.73 -14.80 -0.78
CA PHE A 634 -41.63 -15.31 0.02
C PHE A 634 -41.57 -14.78 1.46
N ASP A 635 -42.07 -13.57 1.72
CA ASP A 635 -42.12 -12.95 3.05
C ASP A 635 -43.09 -13.66 4.00
N GLY A 636 -44.07 -14.39 3.48
CA GLY A 636 -45.20 -14.92 4.23
C GLY A 636 -44.90 -15.88 5.38
N ASN A 637 -43.66 -16.36 5.60
CA ASN A 637 -43.25 -17.19 6.75
C ASN A 637 -41.74 -17.53 6.83
N PHE A 638 -40.87 -16.89 6.04
CA PHE A 638 -39.44 -17.20 6.01
C PHE A 638 -38.69 -16.49 7.14
N LYS A 639 -37.86 -17.21 7.92
CA LYS A 639 -37.13 -16.66 9.08
C LYS A 639 -35.75 -16.07 8.73
N GLY A 640 -35.33 -16.20 7.48
CA GLY A 640 -34.01 -15.80 6.99
C GLY A 640 -34.00 -14.48 6.22
N LYS A 641 -32.82 -14.05 5.76
CA LYS A 641 -32.69 -12.91 4.86
C LYS A 641 -33.04 -13.32 3.43
N MET A 642 -33.73 -12.43 2.73
CA MET A 642 -34.05 -12.61 1.33
C MET A 642 -33.64 -11.40 0.53
N ASN A 643 -32.95 -11.63 -0.58
CA ASN A 643 -32.52 -10.56 -1.48
C ASN A 643 -32.94 -10.88 -2.92
N PHE A 644 -33.50 -9.86 -3.58
CA PHE A 644 -33.90 -9.88 -4.99
C PHE A 644 -32.92 -9.00 -5.76
N TYR A 645 -32.25 -9.56 -6.79
CA TYR A 645 -31.17 -8.85 -7.49
C TYR A 645 -31.64 -7.97 -8.66
N SER A 646 -32.83 -8.19 -9.22
CA SER A 646 -33.22 -7.58 -10.51
C SER A 646 -34.72 -7.70 -10.81
N ILE A 647 -35.59 -7.57 -9.81
CA ILE A 647 -36.99 -7.25 -10.11
C ILE A 647 -37.03 -5.74 -10.29
N ASP A 648 -36.81 -5.26 -11.52
CA ASP A 648 -37.24 -3.90 -11.87
C ASP A 648 -38.74 -3.82 -11.55
N PHE A 649 -39.06 -3.06 -10.51
CA PHE A 649 -40.40 -2.76 -10.02
C PHE A 649 -41.15 -1.82 -10.96
#